data_AF-K9S7I8-F1
#
_entry.id   AF-K9S7I8-F1
#
_cell.length_a   1.000
_cell.length_b   1.000
_cell.length_c   1.000
_cell.angle_alpha   90.00
_cell.angle_beta   90.00
_cell.angle_gamma   90.00
#
_symmetry.space_group_name_H-M   'P 1'
#
loop_
_entity.id
_entity.type
_entity.pdbx_description
1 polymer ?
#
loop_
_entity_poly.entity_id
_entity_poly.type
_entity_poly.pdbx_seq_one_letter_code
_entity_poly.pdbx_strand_id
1 'polypeptide(L)'
;MSLADLGVTQAFFNEAYYLAQNPDVQSAVSSGAFQSGYQHFLAFGVREGRNPSAGFDAAYYLLRNPDVAQAVQMGSFEGPFAHFALFGVEEGRSPAPELEGTNLSQVFEGGWVDRSYRNLVLLRQLDSLVGEVGTSVTVPTAPEPAPVLVAAPVPQETGAAAVPPPPPLAQFAESTLRQFFDEGSYLAANGDVAAAVQSGTFQNGLQHFLLFGAREGRDPGPAFDNAYYLARNPDVAAAIRQKAFESPLEHFLLFGRFEGRSPLPPLTNPGTTAPVEPVVPPISGPTPVPSSLGALAGTRTLRESVGDSAPQDAYQFTLASASKVSLVLDGLSANARVQILNGSGAVVATSDQPGSLAEGINQRLGAGAYQVLVSQAAAGQNTGYNLVISGVAETTGALTNLEVTTATYLGTAGTDSASAVEISPNREIIVAGNFNGVAQLQRLSLSGQQVLATVPLGGTMNDMDLNRSNGQIVAAGSLGVKIYDDRANTLVRSLAIGAVDRVAVANNGNFATLSDRTITLWSAAGQAIAQTTLASRTDIADIAISLNGTQVYATGYTQKSADLQVPFVTAFDASLKPLWNQWDYGATTALNGGKAADSRGVRISIGQDGGLYFLGRTDGGNSVFTWNGSSTSALGSGQLIQTDAYNTPYNLPGAITMIYYARLDPLSGAVVKSQFALTRKGSGEGNSFGGDSITADTAGNVYIGGYAYATIANRDSTAIAGQTVGSYSANEPAVLSVSADFSTRRYWNTFNESGASGTVNGFAVGYGRAAAFGTVKTGAVITTASAPNPSALGGQDAFLATWSTL
;
A
#
# COMPACT_ATOMS: atom_id res chain seq x y z
N MET A 1 -7.29 12.14 11.09
CA MET A 1 -7.00 13.46 10.49
C MET A 1 -7.65 14.49 11.39
N SER A 2 -6.90 15.48 11.86
CA SER A 2 -7.39 16.55 12.73
C SER A 2 -7.83 17.75 11.89
N LEU A 3 -8.64 18.65 12.45
CA LEU A 3 -9.06 19.85 11.72
C LEU A 3 -7.91 20.81 11.38
N ALA A 4 -6.82 20.76 12.15
CA ALA A 4 -5.62 21.56 11.88
C ALA A 4 -4.93 21.17 10.56
N ASP A 5 -5.13 19.93 10.09
CA ASP A 5 -4.48 19.38 8.89
C ASP A 5 -5.08 19.90 7.56
N LEU A 6 -6.20 20.63 7.61
CA LEU A 6 -7.02 20.93 6.42
C LEU A 6 -7.23 22.43 6.13
N GLY A 7 -6.82 23.34 7.02
CA GLY A 7 -6.86 24.79 6.80
C GLY A 7 -8.25 25.45 6.70
N VAL A 8 -9.33 24.66 6.56
CA VAL A 8 -10.72 25.11 6.38
C VAL A 8 -11.24 25.95 7.55
N THR A 9 -10.76 25.67 8.76
CA THR A 9 -11.28 26.21 10.03
C THR A 9 -11.16 27.73 10.16
N GLN A 10 -10.19 28.38 9.51
CA GLN A 10 -10.00 29.83 9.63
C GLN A 10 -11.09 30.64 8.91
N ALA A 11 -11.69 30.09 7.85
CA ALA A 11 -12.70 30.79 7.04
C ALA A 11 -14.07 30.93 7.73
N PHE A 12 -14.34 30.12 8.76
CA PHE A 12 -15.61 30.10 9.50
C PHE A 12 -15.49 30.65 10.93
N PHE A 13 -14.29 31.11 11.31
CA PHE A 13 -13.98 31.53 12.66
C PHE A 13 -13.95 33.05 12.79
N ASN A 14 -14.65 33.59 13.80
CA ASN A 14 -14.69 35.01 14.09
C ASN A 14 -14.19 35.28 15.52
N GLU A 15 -12.95 35.77 15.63
CA GLU A 15 -12.27 36.05 16.90
C GLU A 15 -13.12 36.94 17.84
N ALA A 16 -13.70 38.03 17.32
CA ALA A 16 -14.47 38.97 18.14
C ALA A 16 -15.76 38.34 18.69
N TYR A 17 -16.48 37.56 17.86
CA TYR A 17 -17.64 36.79 18.30
C TYR A 17 -17.23 35.72 19.31
N TYR A 18 -16.20 34.94 19.00
CA TYR A 18 -15.78 33.81 19.80
C TYR A 18 -15.33 34.23 21.20
N LEU A 19 -14.54 35.30 21.33
CA LEU A 19 -14.15 35.84 22.63
C LEU A 19 -15.35 36.45 23.39
N ALA A 20 -16.28 37.11 22.69
CA ALA A 20 -17.48 37.68 23.33
C ALA A 20 -18.45 36.60 23.85
N GLN A 21 -18.56 35.45 23.18
CA GLN A 21 -19.37 34.31 23.62
C GLN A 21 -18.65 33.42 24.66
N ASN A 22 -17.33 33.54 24.79
CA ASN A 22 -16.51 32.72 25.68
C ASN A 22 -15.62 33.60 26.59
N PRO A 23 -16.18 34.23 27.64
CA PRO A 23 -15.44 35.14 28.52
C PRO A 23 -14.28 34.49 29.29
N ASP A 24 -14.34 33.18 29.49
CA ASP A 24 -13.25 32.36 30.02
C ASP A 24 -12.07 32.32 29.04
N VAL A 25 -12.34 32.11 27.75
CA VAL A 25 -11.33 32.18 26.69
C VAL A 25 -10.84 33.62 26.49
N GLN A 26 -11.72 34.62 26.57
CA GLN A 26 -11.30 36.03 26.54
C GLN A 26 -10.34 36.35 27.69
N SER A 27 -10.58 35.80 28.89
CA SER A 27 -9.68 35.94 30.03
C SER A 27 -8.36 35.18 29.81
N ALA A 28 -8.40 33.98 29.21
CA ALA A 28 -7.23 33.18 28.90
C ALA A 28 -6.35 33.81 27.79
N VAL A 29 -6.96 34.47 26.79
CA VAL A 29 -6.26 35.25 25.76
C VAL A 29 -5.72 36.56 26.32
N SER A 30 -6.50 37.29 27.15
CA SER A 30 -6.06 38.54 27.79
C SER A 30 -4.92 38.33 28.80
N SER A 31 -4.77 37.13 29.35
CA SER A 31 -3.65 36.71 30.20
C SER A 31 -2.51 36.00 29.44
N GLY A 32 -2.64 35.87 28.11
CA GLY A 32 -1.60 35.28 27.24
C GLY A 32 -1.43 33.77 27.35
N ALA A 33 -2.36 33.05 27.99
CA ALA A 33 -2.39 31.59 28.01
C ALA A 33 -2.73 31.00 26.61
N PHE A 34 -3.46 31.76 25.80
CA PHE A 34 -3.63 31.52 24.36
C PHE A 34 -3.28 32.80 23.58
N GLN A 35 -2.69 32.64 22.41
CA GLN A 35 -2.33 33.75 21.51
C GLN A 35 -3.55 34.35 20.81
N SER A 36 -4.64 33.58 20.70
CA SER A 36 -5.93 33.99 20.16
C SER A 36 -7.03 33.03 20.58
N GLY A 37 -8.28 33.49 20.50
CA GLY A 37 -9.48 32.65 20.60
C GLY A 37 -9.48 31.56 19.53
N TYR A 38 -8.94 31.83 18.34
CA TYR A 38 -8.73 30.83 17.30
C TYR A 38 -7.79 29.69 17.75
N GLN A 39 -6.67 30.02 18.41
CA GLN A 39 -5.75 29.00 18.93
C GLN A 39 -6.44 28.12 19.98
N HIS A 40 -7.21 28.74 20.90
CA HIS A 40 -8.04 27.99 21.84
C HIS A 40 -9.07 27.12 21.12
N PHE A 41 -9.73 27.65 20.09
CA PHE A 41 -10.76 26.94 19.36
C PHE A 41 -10.24 25.65 18.71
N LEU A 42 -9.10 25.73 18.01
CA LEU A 42 -8.46 24.55 17.43
C LEU A 42 -7.96 23.55 18.50
N ALA A 43 -7.41 24.04 19.61
CA ALA A 43 -6.86 23.19 20.66
C ALA A 43 -7.93 22.50 21.52
N PHE A 44 -9.04 23.19 21.79
CA PHE A 44 -10.07 22.79 22.77
C PHE A 44 -11.50 23.08 22.29
N GLY A 45 -11.76 24.30 21.80
CA GLY A 45 -13.13 24.78 21.55
C GLY A 45 -13.96 23.95 20.55
N VAL A 46 -13.33 23.32 19.57
CA VAL A 46 -13.98 22.31 18.70
C VAL A 46 -14.55 21.17 19.53
N ARG A 47 -13.75 20.59 20.44
CA ARG A 47 -14.12 19.43 21.28
C ARG A 47 -15.06 19.79 22.41
N GLU A 48 -15.02 21.04 22.85
CA GLU A 48 -15.97 21.63 23.79
C GLU A 48 -17.31 22.03 23.12
N GLY A 49 -17.43 21.86 21.79
CA GLY A 49 -18.65 22.19 21.05
C GLY A 49 -18.97 23.69 21.01
N ARG A 50 -17.96 24.56 21.11
CA ARG A 50 -18.16 26.02 21.10
C ARG A 50 -18.39 26.53 19.67
N ASN A 51 -19.19 27.58 19.53
CA ASN A 51 -19.55 28.15 18.23
C ASN A 51 -18.45 29.08 17.70
N PRO A 52 -17.78 28.79 16.56
CA PRO A 52 -16.66 29.59 16.04
C PRO A 52 -17.08 30.97 15.50
N SER A 53 -18.34 31.11 15.10
CA SER A 53 -18.92 32.36 14.59
C SER A 53 -20.44 32.29 14.74
N ALA A 54 -21.13 33.41 14.49
CA ALA A 54 -22.59 33.46 14.45
C ALA A 54 -23.23 32.62 13.31
N GLY A 55 -22.43 32.12 12.36
CA GLY A 55 -22.90 31.28 11.25
C GLY A 55 -22.93 29.78 11.53
N PHE A 56 -22.60 29.35 12.76
CA PHE A 56 -22.61 27.95 13.16
C PHE A 56 -23.10 27.80 14.61
N ASP A 57 -24.15 27.00 14.82
CA ASP A 57 -24.63 26.60 16.13
C ASP A 57 -24.42 25.09 16.32
N ALA A 58 -23.47 24.73 17.18
CA ALA A 58 -23.11 23.36 17.52
C ALA A 58 -24.28 22.55 18.10
N ALA A 59 -25.08 23.13 18.99
CA ALA A 59 -26.17 22.43 19.65
C ALA A 59 -27.32 22.17 18.67
N TYR A 60 -27.65 23.17 17.86
CA TYR A 60 -28.59 23.04 16.76
C TYR A 60 -28.11 22.02 15.71
N TYR A 61 -26.85 22.10 15.29
CA TYR A 61 -26.29 21.22 14.26
C TYR A 61 -26.31 19.75 14.70
N LEU A 62 -26.03 19.46 15.98
CA LEU A 62 -26.17 18.12 16.53
C LEU A 62 -27.63 17.66 16.69
N LEU A 63 -28.51 18.55 17.14
CA LEU A 63 -29.94 18.24 17.28
C LEU A 63 -30.58 17.93 15.91
N ARG A 64 -30.16 18.63 14.85
CA ARG A 64 -30.66 18.48 13.49
C ARG A 64 -30.04 17.31 12.73
N ASN A 65 -28.84 16.90 13.12
CA ASN A 65 -28.08 15.81 12.51
C ASN A 65 -27.70 14.75 13.58
N PRO A 66 -28.62 13.84 13.95
CA PRO A 66 -28.38 12.85 15.00
C PRO A 66 -27.22 11.89 14.69
N ASP A 67 -26.96 11.66 13.40
CA ASP A 67 -25.80 10.92 12.90
C ASP A 67 -24.48 11.62 13.24
N VAL A 68 -24.43 12.95 13.12
CA VAL A 68 -23.28 13.76 13.53
C VAL A 68 -23.15 13.80 15.05
N ALA A 69 -24.27 13.89 15.78
CA ALA A 69 -24.25 13.85 17.25
C ALA A 69 -23.65 12.53 17.76
N GLN A 70 -24.05 11.42 17.15
CA GLN A 70 -23.49 10.11 17.43
C GLN A 70 -22.00 10.06 17.06
N ALA A 71 -21.61 10.53 15.87
CA ALA A 71 -20.21 10.51 15.43
C ALA A 71 -19.27 11.39 16.26
N VAL A 72 -19.74 12.52 16.79
CA VAL A 72 -19.00 13.35 17.76
C VAL A 72 -18.91 12.66 19.12
N GLN A 73 -20.01 12.08 19.61
CA GLN A 73 -20.03 11.34 20.89
C GLN A 73 -19.10 10.11 20.87
N MET A 74 -18.93 9.49 19.70
CA MET A 74 -18.00 8.37 19.47
C MET A 74 -16.56 8.83 19.17
N GLY A 75 -16.27 10.14 19.17
CA GLY A 75 -14.95 10.70 18.91
C GLY A 75 -14.46 10.58 17.45
N SER A 76 -15.34 10.19 16.52
CA SER A 76 -15.03 10.10 15.08
C SER A 76 -14.81 11.48 14.46
N PHE A 77 -15.46 12.49 15.04
CA PHE A 77 -15.20 13.90 14.79
C PHE A 77 -14.77 14.58 16.07
N GLU A 78 -13.77 15.46 15.99
CA GLU A 78 -13.31 16.24 17.14
C GLU A 78 -14.44 17.10 17.73
N GLY A 79 -15.43 17.48 16.92
CA GLY A 79 -16.61 18.23 17.37
C GLY A 79 -17.63 18.43 16.26
N PRO A 80 -18.81 19.02 16.55
CA PRO A 80 -19.86 19.24 15.56
C PRO A 80 -19.42 20.11 14.39
N PHE A 81 -18.64 21.15 14.70
CA PHE A 81 -18.03 22.01 13.69
C PHE A 81 -17.04 21.26 12.80
N ALA A 82 -16.40 20.19 13.29
CA ALA A 82 -15.49 19.39 12.49
C ALA A 82 -16.21 18.67 11.35
N HIS A 83 -17.38 18.09 11.63
CA HIS A 83 -18.19 17.52 10.57
C HIS A 83 -18.70 18.60 9.61
N PHE A 84 -19.15 19.75 10.12
CA PHE A 84 -19.68 20.81 9.26
C PHE A 84 -18.62 21.35 8.28
N ALA A 85 -17.43 21.69 8.78
CA ALA A 85 -16.35 22.23 7.97
C ALA A 85 -15.84 21.25 6.90
N LEU A 86 -15.89 19.94 7.18
CA LEU A 86 -15.35 18.92 6.28
C LEU A 86 -16.38 18.31 5.31
N PHE A 87 -17.65 18.26 5.70
CA PHE A 87 -18.69 17.55 4.95
C PHE A 87 -20.02 18.30 4.90
N GLY A 88 -20.41 18.99 5.98
CA GLY A 88 -21.73 19.63 6.08
C GLY A 88 -22.03 20.67 5.00
N VAL A 89 -21.02 21.39 4.51
CA VAL A 89 -21.18 22.35 3.40
C VAL A 89 -21.51 21.66 2.08
N GLU A 90 -20.83 20.56 1.75
CA GLU A 90 -21.04 19.80 0.50
C GLU A 90 -22.33 18.96 0.56
N GLU A 91 -22.65 18.43 1.74
CA GLU A 91 -23.89 17.69 2.02
C GLU A 91 -25.13 18.61 2.15
N GLY A 92 -24.95 19.94 2.09
CA GLY A 92 -26.03 20.92 2.17
C GLY A 92 -26.71 21.01 3.54
N ARG A 93 -26.03 20.58 4.62
CA ARG A 93 -26.56 20.58 5.98
C ARG A 93 -26.54 21.98 6.57
N SER A 94 -27.70 22.47 7.00
CA SER A 94 -27.82 23.81 7.59
C SER A 94 -27.04 23.93 8.92
N PRO A 95 -26.09 24.88 9.05
CA PRO A 95 -25.23 25.03 10.23
C PRO A 95 -25.87 25.76 11.42
N ALA A 96 -26.96 26.49 11.21
CA ALA A 96 -27.62 27.31 12.22
C ALA A 96 -29.12 27.47 11.89
N PRO A 97 -30.01 27.73 12.88
CA PRO A 97 -31.45 27.92 12.64
C PRO A 97 -31.75 29.01 11.60
N GLU A 98 -30.99 30.11 11.62
CA GLU A 98 -31.15 31.27 10.75
C GLU A 98 -30.76 30.99 9.29
N LEU A 99 -30.17 29.81 9.02
CA LEU A 99 -29.70 29.35 7.72
C LEU A 99 -30.48 28.12 7.22
N GLU A 100 -31.64 27.79 7.79
CA GLU A 100 -32.53 26.76 7.22
C GLU A 100 -33.11 27.21 5.87
N GLY A 101 -33.11 26.32 4.88
CA GLY A 101 -33.66 26.57 3.54
C GLY A 101 -32.84 27.53 2.66
N THR A 102 -31.74 28.10 3.17
CA THR A 102 -30.82 28.92 2.37
C THR A 102 -29.89 28.02 1.57
N ASN A 103 -29.65 28.36 0.30
CA ASN A 103 -28.61 27.69 -0.46
C ASN A 103 -27.23 28.15 0.05
N LEU A 104 -26.59 27.32 0.86
CA LEU A 104 -25.31 27.65 1.51
C LEU A 104 -24.23 28.05 0.49
N SER A 105 -24.20 27.42 -0.69
CA SER A 105 -23.28 27.79 -1.78
C SER A 105 -23.43 29.24 -2.26
N GLN A 106 -24.62 29.84 -2.13
CA GLN A 106 -24.90 31.25 -2.46
C GLN A 106 -24.72 32.19 -1.26
N VAL A 107 -24.88 31.71 -0.02
CA VAL A 107 -24.60 32.51 1.18
C VAL A 107 -23.11 32.83 1.29
N PHE A 108 -22.24 31.89 0.90
CA PHE A 108 -20.79 32.09 0.89
C PHE A 108 -20.28 32.99 -0.25
N GLU A 109 -21.10 33.30 -1.27
CA GLU A 109 -20.79 34.33 -2.28
C GLU A 109 -20.95 35.76 -1.74
N GLY A 110 -21.59 35.94 -0.57
CA GLY A 110 -22.05 37.23 -0.04
C GLY A 110 -21.06 38.06 0.79
N GLY A 111 -19.82 37.61 1.00
CA GLY A 111 -18.74 38.46 1.54
C GLY A 111 -18.24 38.18 2.98
N TRP A 112 -18.18 36.91 3.40
CA TRP A 112 -17.57 36.50 4.68
C TRP A 112 -16.20 35.81 4.55
N VAL A 113 -15.65 35.65 3.34
CA VAL A 113 -14.36 34.99 3.09
C VAL A 113 -13.40 35.95 2.37
N ASP A 114 -12.13 35.95 2.80
CA ASP A 114 -11.07 36.76 2.19
C ASP A 114 -10.85 36.43 0.70
N ARG A 115 -10.43 37.44 -0.05
CA ARG A 115 -10.40 37.51 -1.53
C ARG A 115 -9.50 36.45 -2.18
N SER A 116 -8.60 35.85 -1.39
CA SER A 116 -7.69 34.77 -1.75
C SER A 116 -8.38 33.45 -2.15
N TYR A 117 -9.62 33.20 -1.70
CA TYR A 117 -10.33 31.93 -1.96
C TYR A 117 -11.08 31.84 -3.31
N ARG A 118 -11.03 32.88 -4.16
CA ARG A 118 -11.69 32.85 -5.48
C ARG A 118 -11.13 31.78 -6.45
N ASN A 119 -9.95 31.23 -6.16
CA ASN A 119 -9.20 30.39 -7.10
C ASN A 119 -9.51 28.87 -7.06
N LEU A 120 -10.39 28.39 -6.17
CA LEU A 120 -10.76 26.96 -6.14
C LEU A 120 -11.97 26.59 -7.02
N VAL A 121 -12.88 27.53 -7.31
CA VAL A 121 -14.13 27.23 -8.06
C VAL A 121 -14.07 27.67 -9.52
N LEU A 122 -13.48 28.81 -9.84
CA LEU A 122 -13.48 29.38 -11.20
C LEU A 122 -12.10 29.92 -11.62
N LEU A 123 -11.12 29.01 -11.69
CA LEU A 123 -9.88 29.21 -12.44
C LEU A 123 -9.31 27.86 -12.97
N ARG A 124 -10.14 26.97 -13.52
CA ARG A 124 -10.56 27.09 -14.93
C ARG A 124 -10.73 28.55 -15.39
N GLN A 125 -9.64 29.10 -15.97
CA GLN A 125 -9.52 30.36 -16.75
C GLN A 125 -9.01 31.66 -16.06
N LEU A 126 -7.67 31.80 -16.02
CA LEU A 126 -6.84 33.02 -16.19
C LEU A 126 -6.24 33.80 -15.00
N ASP A 127 -4.91 33.93 -15.07
CA ASP A 127 -3.97 34.70 -14.25
C ASP A 127 -4.36 36.14 -13.85
N SER A 128 -4.00 36.57 -12.62
CA SER A 128 -3.02 37.68 -12.33
C SER A 128 -3.16 38.39 -10.94
N LEU A 129 -2.00 38.76 -10.35
CA LEU A 129 -1.71 39.89 -9.41
C LEU A 129 -1.96 39.86 -7.84
N VAL A 130 -0.91 39.46 -7.08
CA VAL A 130 -0.18 40.09 -5.91
C VAL A 130 -0.88 40.71 -4.63
N GLY A 131 -0.43 40.31 -3.40
CA GLY A 131 -0.04 41.26 -2.28
C GLY A 131 -0.45 41.07 -0.77
N GLU A 132 0.50 40.64 0.11
CA GLU A 132 1.00 41.12 1.46
C GLU A 132 0.10 41.65 2.67
N VAL A 133 0.43 41.72 4.00
CA VAL A 133 1.47 41.21 5.00
C VAL A 133 1.14 41.57 6.52
N GLY A 134 1.54 40.74 7.53
CA GLY A 134 2.03 41.13 8.92
C GLY A 134 1.05 41.37 10.11
N THR A 135 1.37 41.36 11.45
CA THR A 135 2.57 41.02 12.31
C THR A 135 2.24 40.88 13.84
N SER A 136 3.22 40.48 14.68
CA SER A 136 3.28 39.98 16.11
C SER A 136 3.13 40.94 17.35
N VAL A 137 3.08 40.41 18.60
CA VAL A 137 3.87 40.82 19.84
C VAL A 137 3.62 39.89 21.11
N THR A 138 4.40 40.06 22.21
CA THR A 138 4.78 39.11 23.31
C THR A 138 4.04 39.16 24.69
N VAL A 139 4.34 38.20 25.61
CA VAL A 139 3.61 37.81 26.87
C VAL A 139 4.47 37.86 28.16
N PRO A 140 3.88 37.97 29.39
CA PRO A 140 4.41 37.31 30.60
C PRO A 140 3.39 36.67 31.61
N THR A 141 3.56 35.36 31.87
CA THR A 141 3.37 34.54 33.12
C THR A 141 2.12 34.57 34.05
N ALA A 142 1.75 33.39 34.56
CA ALA A 142 0.49 33.03 35.25
C ALA A 142 0.59 32.71 36.77
N PRO A 143 -0.52 32.28 37.42
CA PRO A 143 -0.46 31.23 38.45
C PRO A 143 -1.56 30.11 38.37
N GLU A 144 -1.50 29.15 39.30
CA GLU A 144 -1.96 27.73 39.26
C GLU A 144 -3.37 27.43 39.88
N PRO A 145 -4.07 26.32 39.54
CA PRO A 145 -5.44 26.01 40.00
C PRO A 145 -5.58 25.00 41.18
N ALA A 146 -6.81 24.82 41.71
CA ALA A 146 -7.16 24.01 42.89
C ALA A 146 -8.05 22.77 42.61
N PRO A 147 -8.20 21.78 43.54
CA PRO A 147 -8.55 20.37 43.21
C PRO A 147 -9.79 19.74 43.93
N VAL A 148 -9.87 18.39 43.89
CA VAL A 148 -10.69 17.40 44.68
C VAL A 148 -12.17 17.21 44.22
N LEU A 149 -12.85 16.03 44.16
CA LEU A 149 -12.93 14.80 45.02
C LEU A 149 -13.27 13.46 44.29
N VAL A 150 -13.14 12.33 45.02
CA VAL A 150 -13.21 10.91 44.56
C VAL A 150 -14.03 10.02 45.53
N ALA A 151 -14.80 9.03 45.04
CA ALA A 151 -15.04 7.71 45.68
C ALA A 151 -15.82 6.71 44.77
N ALA A 152 -15.53 5.41 44.86
CA ALA A 152 -16.16 4.29 44.12
C ALA A 152 -16.90 3.30 45.07
N PRO A 153 -17.54 2.18 44.64
CA PRO A 153 -16.84 0.99 44.10
C PRO A 153 -17.57 0.20 42.97
N VAL A 154 -16.89 -0.81 42.40
CA VAL A 154 -17.36 -1.73 41.34
C VAL A 154 -17.59 -3.14 41.90
N PRO A 155 -18.59 -3.90 41.39
CA PRO A 155 -18.26 -5.26 40.93
C PRO A 155 -19.03 -5.78 39.67
N GLN A 156 -18.23 -6.40 38.78
CA GLN A 156 -18.54 -7.44 37.77
C GLN A 156 -19.37 -7.17 36.50
N GLU A 157 -18.94 -7.85 35.44
CA GLU A 157 -19.35 -7.73 34.04
C GLU A 157 -20.64 -8.51 33.71
N THR A 158 -21.42 -8.01 32.77
CA THR A 158 -22.01 -8.79 31.65
C THR A 158 -22.73 -7.85 30.69
N GLY A 159 -22.35 -7.86 29.40
CA GLY A 159 -23.04 -7.09 28.34
C GLY A 159 -22.08 -6.30 27.45
N ALA A 160 -21.61 -6.93 26.38
CA ALA A 160 -20.83 -6.24 25.35
C ALA A 160 -21.73 -5.24 24.58
N ALA A 161 -21.36 -3.96 24.59
CA ALA A 161 -21.96 -2.97 23.71
C ALA A 161 -21.44 -3.16 22.27
N ALA A 162 -22.33 -3.07 21.28
CA ALA A 162 -21.98 -3.35 19.89
C ALA A 162 -21.05 -2.29 19.28
N VAL A 163 -20.04 -2.75 18.54
CA VAL A 163 -19.16 -1.91 17.72
C VAL A 163 -19.96 -1.33 16.54
N PRO A 164 -19.86 -0.02 16.24
CA PRO A 164 -20.59 0.57 15.11
C PRO A 164 -20.03 0.09 13.75
N PRO A 165 -20.83 0.14 12.67
CA PRO A 165 -20.38 -0.29 11.35
C PRO A 165 -19.23 0.57 10.79
N PRO A 166 -18.29 -0.03 10.05
CA PRO A 166 -17.29 0.66 9.25
C PRO A 166 -17.87 1.41 8.04
N PRO A 167 -17.05 2.17 7.30
CA PRO A 167 -17.51 2.97 6.16
C PRO A 167 -17.98 2.12 4.96
N PRO A 168 -19.10 2.48 4.30
CA PRO A 168 -19.58 1.80 3.10
C PRO A 168 -18.56 1.81 1.96
N LEU A 169 -18.62 0.81 1.08
CA LEU A 169 -17.70 0.67 -0.06
C LEU A 169 -17.57 1.93 -0.93
N ALA A 170 -18.62 2.75 -1.02
CA ALA A 170 -18.63 4.00 -1.76
C ALA A 170 -17.61 5.07 -1.26
N GLN A 171 -17.02 4.89 -0.06
CA GLN A 171 -15.96 5.78 0.45
C GLN A 171 -14.56 5.42 -0.06
N PHE A 172 -14.38 4.26 -0.70
CA PHE A 172 -13.11 3.93 -1.36
C PHE A 172 -12.98 4.63 -2.70
N ALA A 173 -11.76 5.03 -3.05
CA ALA A 173 -11.46 5.49 -4.40
C ALA A 173 -11.85 4.42 -5.43
N GLU A 174 -12.50 4.83 -6.52
CA GLU A 174 -13.00 3.93 -7.58
C GLU A 174 -11.90 3.03 -8.14
N SER A 175 -10.66 3.53 -8.21
CA SER A 175 -9.46 2.77 -8.62
C SER A 175 -9.05 1.65 -7.66
N THR A 176 -9.41 1.73 -6.36
CA THR A 176 -9.22 0.63 -5.40
C THR A 176 -10.31 -0.42 -5.56
N LEU A 177 -11.56 0.01 -5.79
CA LEU A 177 -12.69 -0.89 -6.01
C LEU A 177 -12.52 -1.69 -7.31
N ARG A 178 -12.07 -1.04 -8.40
CA ARG A 178 -11.78 -1.67 -9.71
C ARG A 178 -10.61 -2.66 -9.72
N GLN A 179 -9.84 -2.79 -8.63
CA GLN A 179 -8.88 -3.91 -8.50
C GLN A 179 -9.58 -5.24 -8.19
N PHE A 180 -10.78 -5.19 -7.61
CA PHE A 180 -11.56 -6.35 -7.19
C PHE A 180 -12.86 -6.49 -7.99
N PHE A 181 -13.38 -5.37 -8.51
CA PHE A 181 -14.57 -5.30 -9.33
C PHE A 181 -14.25 -5.31 -10.83
N ASP A 182 -14.78 -6.30 -11.56
CA ASP A 182 -14.73 -6.38 -13.01
C ASP A 182 -16.14 -6.29 -13.62
N GLU A 183 -16.38 -5.23 -14.39
CA GLU A 183 -17.67 -4.91 -15.01
C GLU A 183 -18.17 -6.05 -15.91
N GLY A 184 -17.30 -6.61 -16.75
CA GLY A 184 -17.67 -7.65 -17.72
C GLY A 184 -18.09 -8.95 -17.03
N SER A 185 -17.30 -9.40 -16.07
CA SER A 185 -17.58 -10.59 -15.25
C SER A 185 -18.82 -10.40 -14.38
N TYR A 186 -18.97 -9.22 -13.77
CA TYR A 186 -20.10 -8.91 -12.92
C TYR A 186 -21.42 -8.96 -13.68
N LEU A 187 -21.50 -8.34 -14.87
CA LEU A 187 -22.71 -8.39 -15.70
C LEU A 187 -22.95 -9.78 -16.31
N ALA A 188 -21.88 -10.53 -16.64
CA ALA A 188 -22.00 -11.90 -17.15
C ALA A 188 -22.47 -12.93 -16.11
N ALA A 189 -22.22 -12.67 -14.82
CA ALA A 189 -22.74 -13.46 -13.70
C ALA A 189 -24.14 -13.02 -13.25
N ASN A 190 -24.50 -11.74 -13.46
CA ASN A 190 -25.72 -11.12 -12.95
C ASN A 190 -26.59 -10.58 -14.10
N GLY A 191 -27.26 -11.50 -14.81
CA GLY A 191 -28.07 -11.16 -16.00
C GLY A 191 -29.26 -10.23 -15.73
N ASP A 192 -29.77 -10.21 -14.49
CA ASP A 192 -30.74 -9.25 -13.99
C ASP A 192 -30.17 -7.82 -13.97
N VAL A 193 -28.94 -7.67 -13.49
CA VAL A 193 -28.21 -6.40 -13.48
C VAL A 193 -27.84 -5.97 -14.89
N ALA A 194 -27.42 -6.90 -15.75
CA ALA A 194 -27.13 -6.61 -17.16
C ALA A 194 -28.35 -6.03 -17.89
N ALA A 195 -29.55 -6.58 -17.67
CA ALA A 195 -30.80 -6.03 -18.19
C ALA A 195 -31.11 -4.64 -17.61
N ALA A 196 -30.88 -4.43 -16.31
CA ALA A 196 -31.10 -3.14 -15.65
C ALA A 196 -30.12 -2.04 -16.11
N VAL A 197 -28.87 -2.39 -16.46
CA VAL A 197 -27.92 -1.47 -17.10
C VAL A 197 -28.35 -1.17 -18.54
N GLN A 198 -28.76 -2.20 -19.29
CA GLN A 198 -29.20 -2.02 -20.68
C GLN A 198 -30.49 -1.18 -20.81
N SER A 199 -31.38 -1.21 -19.81
CA SER A 199 -32.55 -0.33 -19.73
C SER A 199 -32.26 1.07 -19.17
N GLY A 200 -31.02 1.37 -18.79
CA GLY A 200 -30.62 2.65 -18.21
C GLY A 200 -31.04 2.87 -16.75
N THR A 201 -31.48 1.83 -16.05
CA THR A 201 -31.81 1.88 -14.60
C THR A 201 -30.55 2.07 -13.76
N PHE A 202 -29.43 1.49 -14.21
CA PHE A 202 -28.09 1.74 -13.69
C PHE A 202 -27.17 2.19 -14.83
N GLN A 203 -26.21 3.04 -14.52
CA GLN A 203 -25.21 3.52 -15.51
C GLN A 203 -24.21 2.42 -15.88
N ASN A 204 -23.92 1.51 -14.94
CA ASN A 204 -23.01 0.38 -15.08
C ASN A 204 -23.20 -0.61 -13.91
N GLY A 205 -22.61 -1.79 -14.03
CA GLY A 205 -22.58 -2.83 -13.01
C GLY A 205 -21.89 -2.39 -11.73
N LEU A 206 -20.83 -1.58 -11.80
CA LEU A 206 -20.16 -1.03 -10.61
C LEU A 206 -21.14 -0.21 -9.75
N GLN A 207 -21.97 0.63 -10.36
CA GLN A 207 -22.99 1.41 -9.65
C GLN A 207 -24.00 0.50 -8.94
N HIS A 208 -24.47 -0.56 -9.61
CA HIS A 208 -25.33 -1.57 -8.95
C HIS A 208 -24.60 -2.26 -7.79
N PHE A 209 -23.34 -2.66 -7.99
CA PHE A 209 -22.56 -3.38 -7.00
C PHE A 209 -22.34 -2.57 -5.71
N LEU A 210 -22.01 -1.28 -5.84
CA LEU A 210 -21.78 -0.39 -4.70
C LEU A 210 -23.07 -0.05 -3.93
N LEU A 211 -24.21 0.05 -4.62
CA LEU A 211 -25.48 0.36 -3.98
C LEU A 211 -26.17 -0.87 -3.37
N PHE A 212 -26.03 -2.04 -4.02
CA PHE A 212 -26.78 -3.26 -3.70
C PHE A 212 -25.90 -4.50 -3.69
N GLY A 213 -25.20 -4.78 -4.80
CA GLY A 213 -24.57 -6.09 -5.04
C GLY A 213 -23.61 -6.59 -3.96
N ALA A 214 -22.85 -5.70 -3.32
CA ALA A 214 -21.94 -6.07 -2.23
C ALA A 214 -22.68 -6.56 -0.98
N ARG A 215 -23.79 -5.92 -0.64
CA ARG A 215 -24.67 -6.28 0.49
C ARG A 215 -25.52 -7.52 0.18
N GLU A 216 -25.82 -7.73 -1.10
CA GLU A 216 -26.42 -8.96 -1.62
C GLU A 216 -25.44 -10.15 -1.67
N GLY A 217 -24.16 -9.94 -1.34
CA GLY A 217 -23.14 -10.99 -1.34
C GLY A 217 -22.71 -11.45 -2.73
N ARG A 218 -23.05 -10.71 -3.80
CA ARG A 218 -22.60 -10.99 -5.17
C ARG A 218 -21.09 -10.78 -5.26
N ASP A 219 -20.37 -11.66 -5.96
CA ASP A 219 -18.94 -11.48 -6.18
C ASP A 219 -18.67 -10.24 -7.07
N PRO A 220 -17.68 -9.39 -6.75
CA PRO A 220 -17.37 -8.20 -7.53
C PRO A 220 -16.68 -8.53 -8.87
N GLY A 221 -15.98 -9.66 -8.97
CA GLY A 221 -15.15 -10.01 -10.12
C GLY A 221 -14.26 -11.23 -9.83
N PRO A 222 -13.32 -11.57 -10.73
CA PRO A 222 -12.42 -12.71 -10.57
C PRO A 222 -11.38 -12.54 -9.47
N ALA A 223 -11.10 -11.30 -9.04
CA ALA A 223 -10.07 -10.96 -8.07
C ALA A 223 -10.54 -11.07 -6.60
N PHE A 224 -11.81 -11.39 -6.34
CA PHE A 224 -12.35 -11.61 -5.00
C PHE A 224 -13.41 -12.72 -5.00
N ASP A 225 -13.52 -13.47 -3.91
CA ASP A 225 -14.51 -14.53 -3.72
C ASP A 225 -15.14 -14.44 -2.33
N ASN A 226 -16.38 -13.94 -2.27
CA ASN A 226 -17.12 -13.76 -1.02
C ASN A 226 -17.30 -15.09 -0.29
N ALA A 227 -17.64 -16.17 -1.00
CA ALA A 227 -17.93 -17.46 -0.39
C ALA A 227 -16.67 -18.08 0.23
N TYR A 228 -15.56 -18.10 -0.53
CA TYR A 228 -14.26 -18.54 -0.02
C TYR A 228 -13.80 -17.67 1.15
N TYR A 229 -13.88 -16.34 1.00
CA TYR A 229 -13.40 -15.41 2.02
C TYR A 229 -14.16 -15.56 3.33
N LEU A 230 -15.49 -15.74 3.29
CA LEU A 230 -16.30 -15.97 4.50
C LEU A 230 -16.10 -17.37 5.09
N ALA A 231 -15.99 -18.41 4.27
CA ALA A 231 -15.73 -19.77 4.74
C ALA A 231 -14.36 -19.88 5.43
N ARG A 232 -13.34 -19.18 4.89
CA ARG A 232 -11.99 -19.16 5.46
C ARG A 232 -11.86 -18.27 6.70
N ASN A 233 -12.77 -17.31 6.87
CA ASN A 233 -12.80 -16.32 7.95
C ASN A 233 -14.17 -16.27 8.68
N PRO A 234 -14.49 -17.27 9.51
CA PRO A 234 -15.79 -17.36 10.21
C PRO A 234 -16.07 -16.19 11.17
N ASP A 235 -15.01 -15.52 11.63
CA ASP A 235 -15.05 -14.28 12.42
C ASP A 235 -15.62 -13.11 11.60
N VAL A 236 -15.21 -12.97 10.33
CA VAL A 236 -15.77 -11.97 9.41
C VAL A 236 -17.22 -12.29 9.08
N ALA A 237 -17.53 -13.57 8.86
CA ALA A 237 -18.91 -14.02 8.67
C ALA A 237 -19.78 -13.74 9.91
N ALA A 238 -19.21 -13.74 11.13
CA ALA A 238 -19.90 -13.31 12.34
C ALA A 238 -20.05 -11.78 12.41
N ALA A 239 -19.01 -11.03 12.08
CA ALA A 239 -19.02 -9.57 12.09
C ALA A 239 -20.05 -8.98 11.11
N ILE A 240 -20.16 -9.51 9.88
CA ILE A 240 -21.19 -9.11 8.90
C ILE A 240 -22.61 -9.43 9.40
N ARG A 241 -22.82 -10.63 10.00
CA ARG A 241 -24.11 -10.96 10.65
C ARG A 241 -24.47 -10.01 11.80
N GLN A 242 -23.47 -9.46 12.47
CA GLN A 242 -23.62 -8.44 13.52
C GLN A 242 -23.68 -7.01 12.96
N LYS A 243 -23.65 -6.84 11.63
CA LYS A 243 -23.59 -5.56 10.90
C LYS A 243 -22.35 -4.70 11.24
N ALA A 244 -21.30 -5.32 11.77
CA ALA A 244 -20.00 -4.69 11.95
C ALA A 244 -19.18 -4.62 10.65
N PHE A 245 -19.74 -5.04 9.51
CA PHE A 245 -19.32 -4.81 8.12
C PHE A 245 -20.56 -4.98 7.24
N GLU A 246 -20.68 -4.25 6.12
CA GLU A 246 -21.76 -4.45 5.15
C GLU A 246 -21.45 -5.54 4.12
N SER A 247 -20.18 -5.81 3.84
CA SER A 247 -19.76 -6.84 2.88
C SER A 247 -18.40 -7.50 3.21
N PRO A 248 -18.08 -8.67 2.60
CA PRO A 248 -16.79 -9.33 2.82
C PRO A 248 -15.64 -8.57 2.14
N LEU A 249 -15.91 -7.95 0.98
CA LEU A 249 -14.95 -7.08 0.28
C LEU A 249 -14.58 -5.85 1.12
N GLU A 250 -15.55 -5.23 1.79
CA GLU A 250 -15.31 -4.08 2.68
C GLU A 250 -14.40 -4.47 3.85
N HIS A 251 -14.68 -5.58 4.54
CA HIS A 251 -13.76 -6.11 5.54
C HIS A 251 -12.36 -6.33 4.95
N PHE A 252 -12.28 -6.92 3.75
CA PHE A 252 -10.99 -7.18 3.13
C PHE A 252 -10.21 -5.90 2.81
N LEU A 253 -10.88 -4.86 2.30
CA LEU A 253 -10.27 -3.57 1.98
C LEU A 253 -9.88 -2.76 3.22
N LEU A 254 -10.62 -2.88 4.33
CA LEU A 254 -10.32 -2.17 5.58
C LEU A 254 -9.28 -2.91 6.46
N PHE A 255 -9.33 -4.24 6.50
CA PHE A 255 -8.57 -5.05 7.46
C PHE A 255 -7.92 -6.28 6.80
N GLY A 256 -8.69 -7.08 6.08
CA GLY A 256 -8.27 -8.42 5.65
C GLY A 256 -7.00 -8.46 4.79
N ARG A 257 -6.80 -7.49 3.90
CA ARG A 257 -5.58 -7.36 3.08
C ARG A 257 -4.34 -7.01 3.90
N PHE A 258 -4.51 -6.24 4.97
CA PHE A 258 -3.43 -5.85 5.88
C PHE A 258 -3.09 -6.97 6.88
N GLU A 259 -4.10 -7.78 7.25
CA GLU A 259 -3.99 -9.00 8.05
C GLU A 259 -3.48 -10.22 7.25
N GLY A 260 -3.30 -10.09 5.93
CA GLY A 260 -2.78 -11.17 5.07
C GLY A 260 -3.78 -12.30 4.78
N ARG A 261 -5.09 -12.06 4.95
CA ARG A 261 -6.15 -13.01 4.59
C ARG A 261 -6.25 -13.11 3.07
N SER A 262 -6.36 -14.32 2.50
CA SER A 262 -6.48 -14.47 1.04
C SER A 262 -7.89 -14.10 0.56
N PRO A 263 -8.05 -13.24 -0.47
CA PRO A 263 -9.35 -12.95 -1.09
C PRO A 263 -9.84 -14.06 -2.03
N LEU A 264 -8.99 -15.05 -2.34
CA LEU A 264 -9.24 -16.09 -3.35
C LEU A 264 -8.77 -17.49 -2.90
N PRO A 265 -9.38 -18.57 -3.40
CA PRO A 265 -8.90 -19.92 -3.20
C PRO A 265 -7.51 -20.15 -3.86
N PRO A 266 -6.68 -21.08 -3.33
CA PRO A 266 -5.39 -21.43 -3.92
C PRO A 266 -5.51 -21.94 -5.36
N LEU A 267 -4.56 -21.53 -6.22
CA LEU A 267 -4.53 -21.97 -7.62
C LEU A 267 -4.19 -23.46 -7.72
N THR A 268 -5.08 -24.22 -8.35
CA THR A 268 -4.94 -25.67 -8.53
C THR A 268 -4.64 -26.00 -10.00
N ASN A 269 -3.46 -26.57 -10.26
CA ASN A 269 -3.00 -26.89 -11.60
C ASN A 269 -3.46 -28.28 -12.06
N PRO A 270 -3.57 -28.53 -13.38
CA PRO A 270 -3.78 -29.87 -13.89
C PRO A 270 -2.51 -30.70 -13.70
N GLY A 271 -2.44 -31.43 -12.60
CA GLY A 271 -1.29 -32.24 -12.17
C GLY A 271 -0.99 -32.19 -10.67
N THR A 272 -1.52 -31.20 -9.94
CA THR A 272 -1.40 -31.13 -8.49
C THR A 272 -2.64 -31.71 -7.81
N THR A 273 -2.48 -32.73 -6.96
CA THR A 273 -3.52 -33.15 -6.02
C THR A 273 -3.59 -32.14 -4.87
N ALA A 274 -4.74 -31.51 -4.67
CA ALA A 274 -4.99 -30.71 -3.47
C ALA A 274 -4.92 -31.59 -2.20
N PRO A 275 -4.72 -31.03 -0.99
CA PRO A 275 -4.90 -31.77 0.25
C PRO A 275 -6.38 -32.15 0.38
N VAL A 276 -6.71 -33.43 0.22
CA VAL A 276 -8.12 -33.86 0.08
C VAL A 276 -8.71 -34.19 1.45
N GLU A 277 -9.80 -33.49 1.82
CA GLU A 277 -10.80 -34.03 2.74
C GLU A 277 -11.38 -35.34 2.18
N PRO A 278 -11.94 -36.25 3.01
CA PRO A 278 -12.26 -37.61 2.58
C PRO A 278 -13.13 -37.65 1.31
N VAL A 279 -12.53 -38.08 0.20
CA VAL A 279 -13.21 -38.25 -1.08
C VAL A 279 -14.35 -39.25 -0.90
N VAL A 280 -15.59 -38.78 -0.96
CA VAL A 280 -16.71 -39.69 -1.19
C VAL A 280 -16.60 -40.15 -2.65
N PRO A 281 -16.35 -41.46 -2.91
CA PRO A 281 -16.13 -41.93 -4.26
C PRO A 281 -17.38 -41.70 -5.13
N PRO A 282 -17.23 -41.62 -6.47
CA PRO A 282 -18.36 -41.59 -7.38
C PRO A 282 -19.19 -42.87 -7.21
N ILE A 283 -20.51 -42.76 -7.41
CA ILE A 283 -21.40 -43.91 -7.33
C ILE A 283 -21.07 -44.87 -8.49
N SER A 284 -20.97 -46.17 -8.19
CA SER A 284 -20.69 -47.20 -9.18
C SER A 284 -21.71 -47.20 -10.31
N GLY A 285 -21.29 -46.75 -11.49
CA GLY A 285 -22.07 -46.72 -12.72
C GLY A 285 -21.17 -46.70 -13.96
N PRO A 286 -21.72 -46.84 -15.18
CA PRO A 286 -20.95 -46.70 -16.41
C PRO A 286 -20.44 -45.27 -16.54
N THR A 287 -19.12 -45.09 -16.70
CA THR A 287 -18.52 -43.76 -16.85
C THR A 287 -19.03 -43.08 -18.12
N PRO A 288 -19.72 -41.93 -18.04
CA PRO A 288 -20.25 -41.25 -19.22
C PRO A 288 -19.12 -40.67 -20.08
N VAL A 289 -19.34 -40.61 -21.41
CA VAL A 289 -18.43 -39.94 -22.34
C VAL A 289 -18.60 -38.41 -22.19
N PRO A 290 -17.56 -37.63 -21.86
CA PRO A 290 -17.74 -36.21 -21.58
C PRO A 290 -18.21 -35.39 -22.78
N SER A 291 -19.32 -34.67 -22.62
CA SER A 291 -19.81 -33.71 -23.61
C SER A 291 -18.95 -32.44 -23.62
N SER A 292 -18.57 -31.96 -24.81
CA SER A 292 -17.64 -30.82 -24.91
C SER A 292 -18.31 -29.47 -24.74
N LEU A 293 -17.85 -28.68 -23.77
CA LEU A 293 -18.19 -27.26 -23.60
C LEU A 293 -17.19 -26.33 -24.33
N GLY A 294 -16.10 -26.90 -24.87
CA GLY A 294 -15.03 -26.19 -25.54
C GLY A 294 -14.19 -25.32 -24.60
N ALA A 295 -13.64 -24.23 -25.13
CA ALA A 295 -12.96 -23.23 -24.32
C ALA A 295 -13.98 -22.48 -23.44
N LEU A 296 -13.73 -22.44 -22.13
CA LEU A 296 -14.56 -21.77 -21.16
C LEU A 296 -14.07 -20.32 -20.98
N ALA A 297 -14.65 -19.43 -21.78
CA ALA A 297 -14.54 -17.98 -21.63
C ALA A 297 -15.95 -17.42 -21.48
N GLY A 298 -16.29 -16.93 -20.29
CA GLY A 298 -17.65 -16.52 -19.92
C GLY A 298 -18.55 -17.69 -19.52
N THR A 299 -19.86 -17.42 -19.46
CA THR A 299 -20.89 -18.32 -18.90
C THR A 299 -21.47 -19.31 -19.92
N ARG A 300 -21.69 -20.54 -19.49
CA ARG A 300 -22.44 -21.61 -20.17
C ARG A 300 -23.61 -22.04 -19.27
N THR A 301 -24.75 -22.36 -19.89
CA THR A 301 -25.92 -22.90 -19.19
C THR A 301 -26.41 -24.14 -19.90
N LEU A 302 -26.66 -25.21 -19.15
CA LEU A 302 -27.11 -26.51 -19.61
C LEU A 302 -28.34 -26.90 -18.77
N ARG A 303 -29.22 -27.75 -19.33
CA ARG A 303 -30.38 -28.31 -18.62
C ARG A 303 -30.49 -29.78 -18.96
N GLU A 304 -30.31 -30.65 -17.98
CA GLU A 304 -30.29 -32.11 -18.14
C GLU A 304 -30.86 -32.79 -16.88
N SER A 305 -30.71 -34.11 -16.75
CA SER A 305 -31.19 -34.87 -15.59
C SER A 305 -30.36 -36.11 -15.31
N VAL A 306 -30.01 -36.32 -14.04
CA VAL A 306 -29.42 -37.58 -13.53
C VAL A 306 -30.49 -38.44 -12.84
N GLY A 307 -30.33 -39.76 -12.92
CA GLY A 307 -31.23 -40.70 -12.26
C GLY A 307 -30.85 -42.18 -12.45
N ASP A 308 -31.67 -43.10 -11.97
CA ASP A 308 -31.40 -44.55 -11.96
C ASP A 308 -31.04 -45.14 -13.34
N SER A 309 -31.54 -44.57 -14.43
CA SER A 309 -31.21 -44.97 -15.81
C SER A 309 -29.94 -44.32 -16.38
N ALA A 310 -29.51 -43.21 -15.81
CA ALA A 310 -28.35 -42.40 -16.22
C ALA A 310 -27.79 -41.68 -14.96
N PRO A 311 -26.99 -42.39 -14.13
CA PRO A 311 -26.67 -41.91 -12.78
C PRO A 311 -25.65 -40.76 -12.76
N GLN A 312 -24.98 -40.50 -13.88
CA GLN A 312 -23.93 -39.50 -14.00
C GLN A 312 -23.94 -38.85 -15.39
N ASP A 313 -23.66 -37.55 -15.42
CA ASP A 313 -23.35 -36.79 -16.63
C ASP A 313 -21.93 -36.22 -16.52
N ALA A 314 -21.18 -36.22 -17.62
CA ALA A 314 -19.86 -35.60 -17.69
C ALA A 314 -19.78 -34.55 -18.78
N TYR A 315 -19.08 -33.47 -18.48
CA TYR A 315 -18.78 -32.38 -19.40
C TYR A 315 -17.28 -32.09 -19.37
N GLN A 316 -16.67 -31.73 -20.51
CA GLN A 316 -15.25 -31.34 -20.58
C GLN A 316 -15.10 -29.90 -21.05
N PHE A 317 -14.14 -29.17 -20.49
CA PHE A 317 -13.81 -27.80 -20.87
C PHE A 317 -12.31 -27.53 -20.80
N THR A 318 -11.87 -26.47 -21.49
CA THR A 318 -10.47 -26.02 -21.47
C THR A 318 -10.35 -24.56 -21.02
N LEU A 319 -9.28 -24.27 -20.28
CA LEU A 319 -8.87 -22.94 -19.85
C LEU A 319 -7.57 -22.55 -20.55
N ALA A 320 -7.55 -21.36 -21.16
CA ALA A 320 -6.38 -20.84 -21.89
C ALA A 320 -5.33 -20.21 -20.96
N SER A 321 -5.75 -19.74 -19.78
CA SER A 321 -4.93 -19.09 -18.75
C SER A 321 -5.39 -19.56 -17.37
N ALA A 322 -4.74 -19.08 -16.31
CA ALA A 322 -5.32 -19.15 -14.98
C ALA A 322 -6.68 -18.43 -14.96
N SER A 323 -7.66 -19.03 -14.29
CA SER A 323 -9.04 -18.53 -14.27
C SER A 323 -9.73 -18.84 -12.93
N LYS A 324 -10.60 -17.93 -12.49
CA LYS A 324 -11.65 -18.26 -11.52
C LYS A 324 -12.76 -18.98 -12.27
N VAL A 325 -13.07 -20.21 -11.85
CA VAL A 325 -14.20 -20.99 -12.37
C VAL A 325 -15.27 -21.05 -11.30
N SER A 326 -16.47 -20.59 -11.67
CA SER A 326 -17.66 -20.60 -10.82
C SER A 326 -18.72 -21.50 -11.45
N LEU A 327 -19.25 -22.42 -10.66
CA LEU A 327 -20.22 -23.42 -11.07
C LEU A 327 -21.39 -23.41 -10.08
N VAL A 328 -22.60 -23.42 -10.60
CA VAL A 328 -23.85 -23.60 -9.84
C VAL A 328 -24.66 -24.73 -10.48
N LEU A 329 -25.20 -25.63 -9.65
CA LEU A 329 -26.16 -26.65 -10.05
C LEU A 329 -27.48 -26.36 -9.32
N ASP A 330 -28.51 -25.92 -10.03
CA ASP A 330 -29.82 -25.58 -9.43
C ASP A 330 -30.99 -26.32 -10.09
N GLY A 331 -32.21 -26.03 -9.68
CA GLY A 331 -33.42 -26.66 -10.23
C GLY A 331 -33.64 -28.11 -9.78
N LEU A 332 -32.93 -28.54 -8.74
CA LEU A 332 -33.00 -29.92 -8.24
C LEU A 332 -34.36 -30.26 -7.62
N SER A 333 -34.83 -31.47 -7.87
CA SER A 333 -35.99 -32.11 -7.20
C SER A 333 -35.58 -33.24 -6.24
N ALA A 334 -34.34 -33.71 -6.32
CA ALA A 334 -33.73 -34.70 -5.44
C ALA A 334 -32.21 -34.47 -5.34
N ASN A 335 -31.51 -35.21 -4.48
CA ASN A 335 -30.10 -34.94 -4.19
C ASN A 335 -29.16 -35.34 -5.34
N ALA A 336 -28.33 -34.39 -5.81
CA ALA A 336 -27.28 -34.59 -6.79
C ALA A 336 -26.00 -33.83 -6.43
N ARG A 337 -24.86 -34.49 -6.65
CA ARG A 337 -23.50 -34.00 -6.44
C ARG A 337 -22.96 -33.35 -7.70
N VAL A 338 -22.05 -32.38 -7.55
CA VAL A 338 -21.16 -31.93 -8.62
C VAL A 338 -19.69 -31.97 -8.21
N GLN A 339 -18.82 -32.35 -9.14
CA GLN A 339 -17.37 -32.38 -8.97
C GLN A 339 -16.67 -31.73 -10.16
N ILE A 340 -15.52 -31.08 -9.92
CA ILE A 340 -14.58 -30.73 -10.98
C ILE A 340 -13.40 -31.70 -10.89
N LEU A 341 -12.99 -32.24 -12.03
CA LEU A 341 -11.86 -33.16 -12.20
C LEU A 341 -10.82 -32.52 -13.13
N ASN A 342 -9.54 -32.84 -12.93
CA ASN A 342 -8.46 -32.43 -13.84
C ASN A 342 -8.30 -33.40 -15.02
N GLY A 343 -7.40 -33.06 -15.96
CA GLY A 343 -7.09 -33.89 -17.13
C GLY A 343 -6.54 -35.30 -16.86
N SER A 344 -6.21 -35.66 -15.61
CA SER A 344 -5.87 -37.04 -15.22
C SER A 344 -7.02 -37.77 -14.51
N GLY A 345 -8.23 -37.20 -14.47
CA GLY A 345 -9.40 -37.78 -13.80
C GLY A 345 -9.36 -37.69 -12.27
N ALA A 346 -8.47 -36.87 -11.69
CA ALA A 346 -8.46 -36.64 -10.25
C ALA A 346 -9.39 -35.48 -9.89
N VAL A 347 -10.19 -35.66 -8.84
CA VAL A 347 -11.09 -34.63 -8.30
C VAL A 347 -10.27 -33.44 -7.76
N VAL A 348 -10.60 -32.24 -8.21
CA VAL A 348 -9.99 -30.97 -7.74
C VAL A 348 -10.96 -30.13 -6.89
N ALA A 349 -12.28 -30.32 -7.06
CA ALA A 349 -13.30 -29.69 -6.24
C ALA A 349 -14.58 -30.56 -6.18
N THR A 350 -15.40 -30.43 -5.15
CA THR A 350 -16.67 -31.16 -4.98
C THR A 350 -17.64 -30.33 -4.15
N SER A 351 -18.93 -30.38 -4.50
CA SER A 351 -20.05 -29.93 -3.67
C SER A 351 -21.09 -31.06 -3.64
N ASP A 352 -21.63 -31.33 -2.45
CA ASP A 352 -22.49 -32.48 -2.11
C ASP A 352 -23.51 -32.08 -1.03
N GLN A 353 -24.33 -31.05 -1.30
CA GLN A 353 -25.35 -30.56 -0.38
C GLN A 353 -26.54 -31.54 -0.28
N PRO A 354 -27.17 -31.67 0.90
CA PRO A 354 -28.26 -32.63 1.08
C PRO A 354 -29.58 -32.16 0.47
N GLY A 355 -30.28 -33.07 -0.21
CA GLY A 355 -31.66 -32.85 -0.68
C GLY A 355 -31.72 -32.02 -1.97
N SER A 356 -32.73 -31.16 -2.10
CA SER A 356 -32.91 -30.30 -3.29
C SER A 356 -32.20 -28.94 -3.18
N LEU A 357 -31.11 -28.86 -2.40
CA LEU A 357 -30.31 -27.64 -2.27
C LEU A 357 -29.41 -27.48 -3.50
N ALA A 358 -29.15 -26.24 -3.92
CA ALA A 358 -28.27 -25.99 -5.05
C ALA A 358 -26.81 -26.28 -4.69
N GLU A 359 -26.06 -26.88 -5.62
CA GLU A 359 -24.62 -27.07 -5.48
C GLU A 359 -23.86 -25.84 -5.96
N GLY A 360 -22.70 -25.58 -5.36
CA GLY A 360 -21.84 -24.46 -5.73
C GLY A 360 -20.35 -24.81 -5.63
N ILE A 361 -19.59 -24.55 -6.68
CA ILE A 361 -18.13 -24.64 -6.67
C ILE A 361 -17.55 -23.33 -7.22
N ASN A 362 -16.79 -22.62 -6.38
CA ASN A 362 -15.84 -21.60 -6.83
C ASN A 362 -14.43 -22.16 -6.68
N GLN A 363 -13.66 -22.22 -7.76
CA GLN A 363 -12.31 -22.77 -7.75
C GLN A 363 -11.36 -21.98 -8.67
N ARG A 364 -10.16 -21.69 -8.16
CA ARG A 364 -9.06 -21.13 -8.95
C ARG A 364 -8.32 -22.26 -9.66
N LEU A 365 -8.35 -22.26 -10.99
CA LEU A 365 -7.78 -23.31 -11.84
C LEU A 365 -6.70 -22.75 -12.77
N GLY A 366 -5.63 -23.51 -12.97
CA GLY A 366 -4.60 -23.20 -13.96
C GLY A 366 -5.07 -23.41 -15.41
N ALA A 367 -4.24 -23.03 -16.37
CA ALA A 367 -4.48 -23.35 -17.78
C ALA A 367 -4.45 -24.87 -18.00
N GLY A 368 -5.37 -25.41 -18.81
CA GLY A 368 -5.43 -26.85 -19.09
C GLY A 368 -6.83 -27.38 -19.34
N ALA A 369 -6.96 -28.71 -19.35
CA ALA A 369 -8.22 -29.42 -19.56
C ALA A 369 -8.80 -29.95 -18.24
N TYR A 370 -10.11 -29.80 -18.09
CA TYR A 370 -10.88 -30.16 -16.90
C TYR A 370 -12.21 -30.81 -17.30
N GLN A 371 -12.82 -31.52 -16.36
CA GLN A 371 -14.16 -32.08 -16.49
C GLN A 371 -15.06 -31.64 -15.34
N VAL A 372 -16.34 -31.48 -15.61
CA VAL A 372 -17.42 -31.45 -14.62
C VAL A 372 -18.08 -32.81 -14.62
N LEU A 373 -18.27 -33.40 -13.44
CA LEU A 373 -19.04 -34.61 -13.24
C LEU A 373 -20.26 -34.27 -12.36
N VAL A 374 -21.46 -34.41 -12.91
CA VAL A 374 -22.71 -34.36 -12.14
C VAL A 374 -23.12 -35.80 -11.86
N SER A 375 -23.65 -36.09 -10.67
CA SER A 375 -24.09 -37.44 -10.30
C SER A 375 -25.30 -37.36 -9.39
N GLN A 376 -26.26 -38.28 -9.51
CA GLN A 376 -27.25 -38.47 -8.44
C GLN A 376 -26.52 -38.84 -7.14
N ALA A 377 -27.06 -38.48 -5.96
CA ALA A 377 -26.39 -38.76 -4.69
C ALA A 377 -26.64 -40.18 -4.14
N ALA A 378 -27.72 -40.83 -4.57
CA ALA A 378 -28.02 -42.24 -4.31
C ALA A 378 -29.04 -42.76 -5.34
N ALA A 379 -29.21 -44.09 -5.42
CA ALA A 379 -30.29 -44.67 -6.22
C ALA A 379 -31.67 -44.17 -5.74
N GLY A 380 -32.57 -43.89 -6.67
CA GLY A 380 -33.87 -43.26 -6.44
C GLY A 380 -33.83 -41.74 -6.26
N GLN A 381 -32.67 -41.09 -6.27
CA GLN A 381 -32.55 -39.61 -6.21
C GLN A 381 -32.59 -38.98 -7.61
N ASN A 382 -33.64 -39.30 -8.36
CA ASN A 382 -33.81 -38.84 -9.74
C ASN A 382 -34.12 -37.33 -9.77
N THR A 383 -33.31 -36.55 -10.49
CA THR A 383 -33.45 -35.09 -10.54
C THR A 383 -33.07 -34.49 -11.88
N GLY A 384 -33.89 -33.52 -12.33
CA GLY A 384 -33.43 -32.53 -13.30
C GLY A 384 -32.46 -31.54 -12.66
N TYR A 385 -31.68 -30.85 -13.48
CA TYR A 385 -30.82 -29.75 -13.03
C TYR A 385 -30.62 -28.70 -14.13
N ASN A 386 -30.33 -27.46 -13.72
CA ASN A 386 -29.69 -26.48 -14.57
C ASN A 386 -28.24 -26.32 -14.10
N LEU A 387 -27.28 -26.59 -14.99
CA LEU A 387 -25.85 -26.39 -14.72
C LEU A 387 -25.43 -25.05 -15.34
N VAL A 388 -25.05 -24.10 -14.50
CA VAL A 388 -24.42 -22.83 -14.90
C VAL A 388 -22.94 -22.92 -14.56
N ILE A 389 -22.08 -22.84 -15.56
CA ILE A 389 -20.62 -22.79 -15.35
C ILE A 389 -20.04 -21.57 -16.07
N SER A 390 -19.23 -20.78 -15.38
CA SER A 390 -18.49 -19.66 -15.94
C SER A 390 -16.99 -19.81 -15.69
N GLY A 391 -16.20 -19.37 -16.66
CA GLY A 391 -14.75 -19.24 -16.52
C GLY A 391 -14.36 -17.82 -16.83
N VAL A 392 -13.81 -17.13 -15.84
CA VAL A 392 -13.25 -15.79 -15.99
C VAL A 392 -11.74 -15.91 -15.90
N ALA A 393 -11.07 -15.60 -17.01
CA ALA A 393 -9.62 -15.49 -17.04
C ALA A 393 -9.17 -14.46 -16.01
N GLU A 394 -8.21 -14.82 -15.16
CA GLU A 394 -7.58 -13.84 -14.29
C GLU A 394 -6.80 -12.86 -15.17
N THR A 395 -7.10 -11.58 -15.01
CA THR A 395 -6.33 -10.49 -15.61
C THR A 395 -5.01 -10.30 -14.86
N THR A 396 -4.20 -11.36 -14.78
CA THR A 396 -2.75 -11.18 -14.79
C THR A 396 -2.39 -10.58 -16.14
N GLY A 397 -2.43 -9.24 -16.22
CA GLY A 397 -1.66 -8.54 -17.24
C GLY A 397 -0.24 -9.09 -17.16
N ALA A 398 0.21 -9.75 -18.21
CA ALA A 398 1.56 -10.26 -18.33
C ALA A 398 2.50 -9.06 -18.52
N LEU A 399 2.75 -8.34 -17.42
CA LEU A 399 3.59 -7.16 -17.34
C LEU A 399 5.06 -7.59 -17.38
N THR A 400 5.46 -8.14 -18.52
CA THR A 400 6.86 -8.10 -18.95
C THR A 400 7.24 -6.68 -19.35
N ASN A 401 6.28 -5.87 -19.83
CA ASN A 401 6.51 -4.48 -20.20
C ASN A 401 6.28 -3.52 -19.04
N LEU A 402 7.19 -2.55 -18.89
CA LEU A 402 7.06 -1.42 -17.97
C LEU A 402 6.68 -0.16 -18.78
N GLU A 403 5.39 0.20 -18.73
CA GLU A 403 4.86 1.39 -19.41
C GLU A 403 5.23 2.68 -18.65
N VAL A 404 6.45 3.16 -18.90
CA VAL A 404 6.94 4.41 -18.32
C VAL A 404 6.28 5.65 -18.96
N THR A 405 5.85 6.58 -18.10
CA THR A 405 5.36 7.91 -18.49
C THR A 405 6.50 8.82 -18.92
N THR A 406 7.64 8.71 -18.23
CA THR A 406 8.90 9.38 -18.58
C THR A 406 10.06 8.47 -18.22
N ALA A 407 11.06 8.41 -19.08
CA ALA A 407 12.40 7.96 -18.72
C ALA A 407 13.40 8.93 -19.35
N THR A 408 14.24 9.56 -18.55
CA THR A 408 15.09 10.69 -18.97
C THR A 408 16.39 10.73 -18.18
N TYR A 409 17.43 11.26 -18.80
CA TYR A 409 18.63 11.72 -18.09
C TYR A 409 18.34 13.01 -17.33
N LEU A 410 19.03 13.23 -16.21
CA LEU A 410 18.99 14.45 -15.41
C LEU A 410 20.42 14.86 -15.04
N GLY A 411 20.73 16.15 -15.19
CA GLY A 411 21.99 16.72 -14.73
C GLY A 411 22.72 17.57 -15.75
N THR A 412 24.00 17.26 -15.95
CA THR A 412 25.02 18.07 -16.64
C THR A 412 25.89 17.17 -17.54
N ALA A 413 26.83 17.76 -18.28
CA ALA A 413 27.84 16.98 -19.03
C ALA A 413 29.05 16.55 -18.17
N GLY A 414 28.94 16.66 -16.85
CA GLY A 414 29.96 16.25 -15.87
C GLY A 414 29.51 15.05 -15.04
N THR A 415 30.29 14.64 -14.05
CA THR A 415 29.93 13.49 -13.21
C THR A 415 28.77 13.82 -12.28
N ASP A 416 27.61 13.24 -12.58
CA ASP A 416 26.39 13.32 -11.79
C ASP A 416 26.13 12.00 -11.03
N SER A 417 25.40 12.08 -9.91
CA SER A 417 24.92 10.91 -9.17
C SER A 417 23.57 11.14 -8.49
N ALA A 418 22.76 10.09 -8.47
CA ALA A 418 21.51 10.03 -7.74
C ALA A 418 21.74 9.65 -6.27
N SER A 419 21.13 10.41 -5.35
CA SER A 419 21.12 10.09 -3.91
C SER A 419 19.75 9.54 -3.49
N ALA A 420 18.69 10.33 -3.64
CA ALA A 420 17.34 9.99 -3.19
C ALA A 420 16.24 10.58 -4.10
N VAL A 421 15.03 10.03 -4.00
CA VAL A 421 13.82 10.54 -4.66
C VAL A 421 12.63 10.34 -3.74
N GLU A 422 11.70 11.29 -3.72
CA GLU A 422 10.44 11.23 -2.99
C GLU A 422 9.28 11.83 -3.80
N ILE A 423 8.03 11.51 -3.43
CA ILE A 423 6.82 12.12 -4.03
C ILE A 423 6.07 12.93 -2.98
N SER A 424 6.04 14.26 -3.15
CA SER A 424 5.49 15.19 -2.16
C SER A 424 3.96 15.24 -2.15
N PRO A 425 3.33 15.72 -1.05
CA PRO A 425 1.88 15.97 -0.99
C PRO A 425 1.35 16.94 -2.05
N ASN A 426 2.21 17.83 -2.57
CA ASN A 426 1.91 18.70 -3.70
C ASN A 426 1.80 17.96 -5.06
N ARG A 427 1.97 16.62 -5.06
CA ARG A 427 2.04 15.77 -6.25
C ARG A 427 3.19 16.16 -7.17
N GLU A 428 4.36 16.34 -6.59
CA GLU A 428 5.61 16.62 -7.31
C GLU A 428 6.65 15.56 -6.97
N ILE A 429 7.52 15.24 -7.92
CA ILE A 429 8.67 14.36 -7.68
C ILE A 429 9.81 15.26 -7.20
N ILE A 430 10.38 14.93 -6.06
CA ILE A 430 11.55 15.59 -5.50
C ILE A 430 12.73 14.64 -5.72
N VAL A 431 13.67 14.98 -6.60
CA VAL A 431 14.95 14.23 -6.70
C VAL A 431 16.06 15.02 -6.04
N ALA A 432 17.02 14.28 -5.49
CA ALA A 432 18.11 14.82 -4.71
C ALA A 432 19.40 14.07 -5.08
N GLY A 433 20.44 14.82 -5.48
CA GLY A 433 21.65 14.24 -6.05
C GLY A 433 22.83 15.21 -6.11
N ASN A 434 23.96 14.71 -6.60
CA ASN A 434 25.18 15.49 -6.79
C ASN A 434 25.40 15.68 -8.28
N PHE A 435 25.20 16.89 -8.78
CA PHE A 435 25.33 17.19 -10.20
C PHE A 435 26.62 17.99 -10.44
N ASN A 436 27.50 17.44 -11.28
CA ASN A 436 28.92 17.81 -11.40
C ASN A 436 29.60 18.00 -10.03
N GLY A 437 29.34 17.08 -9.09
CA GLY A 437 29.87 17.11 -7.72
C GLY A 437 29.24 18.14 -6.77
N VAL A 438 28.15 18.82 -7.15
CA VAL A 438 27.42 19.79 -6.30
C VAL A 438 26.05 19.25 -5.92
N ALA A 439 25.74 19.22 -4.62
CA ALA A 439 24.41 18.86 -4.11
C ALA A 439 23.30 19.78 -4.66
N GLN A 440 22.25 19.20 -5.24
CA GLN A 440 21.05 19.93 -5.67
C GLN A 440 19.77 19.15 -5.33
N LEU A 441 18.70 19.89 -5.04
CA LEU A 441 17.33 19.40 -5.13
C LEU A 441 16.74 19.81 -6.47
N GLN A 442 16.01 18.92 -7.14
CA GLN A 442 15.19 19.26 -8.30
C GLN A 442 13.75 18.83 -8.03
N ARG A 443 12.82 19.78 -8.19
CA ARG A 443 11.38 19.53 -8.18
C ARG A 443 10.93 19.28 -9.60
N LEU A 444 10.17 18.21 -9.83
CA LEU A 444 9.58 17.88 -11.11
C LEU A 444 8.06 17.70 -10.99
N SER A 445 7.35 17.94 -12.08
CA SER A 445 5.95 17.54 -12.24
C SER A 445 5.76 16.05 -11.90
N LEU A 446 4.56 15.64 -11.48
CA LEU A 446 4.25 14.22 -11.18
C LEU A 446 4.57 13.24 -12.32
N SER A 447 4.59 13.71 -13.58
CA SER A 447 4.97 12.89 -14.74
C SER A 447 6.48 12.73 -14.90
N GLY A 448 7.31 13.52 -14.23
CA GLY A 448 8.75 13.63 -14.47
C GLY A 448 9.15 14.42 -15.73
N GLN A 449 8.20 14.92 -16.53
CA GLN A 449 8.50 15.58 -17.82
C GLN A 449 8.99 17.02 -17.67
N GLN A 450 8.57 17.74 -16.62
CA GLN A 450 8.96 19.14 -16.41
C GLN A 450 9.72 19.30 -15.10
N VAL A 451 10.92 19.87 -15.16
CA VAL A 451 11.61 20.43 -13.99
C VAL A 451 10.93 21.75 -13.63
N LEU A 452 10.41 21.84 -12.42
CA LEU A 452 9.68 22.98 -11.87
C LEU A 452 10.59 23.95 -11.11
N ALA A 453 11.60 23.41 -10.40
CA ALA A 453 12.61 24.19 -9.69
C ALA A 453 13.90 23.37 -9.53
N THR A 454 15.03 24.07 -9.44
CA THR A 454 16.35 23.49 -9.10
C THR A 454 17.01 24.35 -8.04
N VAL A 455 17.43 23.74 -6.93
CA VAL A 455 17.96 24.43 -5.76
C VAL A 455 19.34 23.87 -5.41
N PRO A 456 20.43 24.61 -5.68
CA PRO A 456 21.77 24.20 -5.29
C PRO A 456 21.93 24.35 -3.77
N LEU A 457 22.43 23.31 -3.13
CA LEU A 457 22.60 23.27 -1.67
C LEU A 457 24.03 23.62 -1.23
N GLY A 458 25.02 23.44 -2.11
CA GLY A 458 26.43 23.50 -1.78
C GLY A 458 26.93 22.25 -1.05
N GLY A 459 28.22 21.95 -1.18
CA GLY A 459 28.78 20.67 -0.73
C GLY A 459 28.22 19.49 -1.54
N THR A 460 28.18 18.32 -0.90
CA THR A 460 27.66 17.06 -1.45
C THR A 460 26.53 16.51 -0.58
N MET A 461 25.62 15.76 -1.20
CA MET A 461 24.48 15.11 -0.56
C MET A 461 24.65 13.59 -0.54
N ASN A 462 24.30 12.99 0.59
CA ASN A 462 24.22 11.55 0.76
C ASN A 462 22.77 11.05 0.72
N ASP A 463 21.81 11.83 1.22
CA ASP A 463 20.42 11.40 1.39
C ASP A 463 19.41 12.56 1.49
N MET A 464 18.12 12.28 1.28
CA MET A 464 17.00 13.21 1.42
C MET A 464 15.69 12.46 1.67
N ASP A 465 14.89 12.96 2.62
CA ASP A 465 13.53 12.48 2.91
C ASP A 465 12.59 13.69 3.13
N LEU A 466 11.28 13.48 3.08
CA LEU A 466 10.26 14.52 3.28
C LEU A 466 9.24 14.16 4.36
N ASN A 467 8.73 15.19 5.02
CA ASN A 467 7.57 15.06 5.88
C ASN A 467 6.33 14.78 5.02
N ARG A 468 5.70 13.61 5.18
CA ARG A 468 4.59 13.16 4.33
C ARG A 468 3.25 13.87 4.60
N SER A 469 3.10 14.65 5.67
CA SER A 469 1.89 15.44 5.92
C SER A 469 1.95 16.83 5.26
N ASN A 470 3.09 17.52 5.38
CA ASN A 470 3.22 18.92 4.95
C ASN A 470 4.24 19.15 3.81
N GLY A 471 4.95 18.11 3.37
CA GLY A 471 5.90 18.17 2.25
C GLY A 471 7.27 18.77 2.58
N GLN A 472 7.54 19.17 3.82
CA GLN A 472 8.83 19.77 4.23
C GLN A 472 10.00 18.84 3.88
N ILE A 473 11.00 19.37 3.16
CA ILE A 473 12.10 18.58 2.58
C ILE A 473 13.32 18.66 3.50
N VAL A 474 13.91 17.52 3.87
CA VAL A 474 15.12 17.44 4.71
C VAL A 474 16.24 16.76 3.92
N ALA A 475 17.27 17.53 3.56
CA ALA A 475 18.43 17.07 2.81
C ALA A 475 19.66 16.91 3.73
N ALA A 476 20.44 15.86 3.52
CA ALA A 476 21.57 15.47 4.36
C ALA A 476 22.84 15.12 3.56
N GLY A 477 24.01 15.50 4.08
CA GLY A 477 25.31 15.20 3.45
C GLY A 477 26.48 15.89 4.11
N SER A 478 27.51 16.26 3.35
CA SER A 478 28.64 17.08 3.84
C SER A 478 28.22 18.53 4.19
N LEU A 479 27.04 18.94 3.71
CA LEU A 479 26.34 20.18 4.07
C LEU A 479 25.72 20.19 5.48
N GLY A 480 25.83 19.10 6.24
CA GLY A 480 25.04 18.88 7.45
C GLY A 480 23.61 18.50 7.09
N VAL A 481 22.63 19.09 7.78
CA VAL A 481 21.22 18.99 7.42
C VAL A 481 20.69 20.35 6.98
N LYS A 482 19.95 20.39 5.88
CA LYS A 482 19.16 21.55 5.44
C LYS A 482 17.70 21.17 5.30
N ILE A 483 16.83 21.97 5.91
CA ILE A 483 15.39 21.81 5.91
C ILE A 483 14.79 22.95 5.09
N TYR A 484 14.00 22.60 4.07
CA TYR A 484 13.29 23.55 3.21
C TYR A 484 11.78 23.41 3.34
N ASP A 485 11.05 24.43 2.92
CA ASP A 485 9.60 24.33 2.72
C ASP A 485 9.21 23.28 1.66
N ASP A 486 7.90 23.04 1.53
CA ASP A 486 7.29 22.05 0.64
C ASP A 486 7.48 22.29 -0.86
N ARG A 487 8.15 23.40 -1.21
CA ARG A 487 8.46 23.85 -2.57
C ARG A 487 9.95 24.12 -2.78
N ALA A 488 10.81 23.80 -1.80
CA ALA A 488 12.23 24.13 -1.79
C ALA A 488 12.54 25.64 -1.99
N ASN A 489 11.56 26.53 -1.82
CA ASN A 489 11.70 27.97 -2.05
C ASN A 489 12.46 28.64 -0.90
N THR A 490 12.14 28.26 0.34
CA THR A 490 12.67 28.85 1.57
C THR A 490 13.49 27.82 2.34
N LEU A 491 14.75 28.17 2.66
CA LEU A 491 15.53 27.43 3.65
C LEU A 491 14.97 27.73 5.05
N VAL A 492 14.20 26.79 5.61
CA VAL A 492 13.58 26.90 6.93
C VAL A 492 14.63 26.75 8.03
N ARG A 493 15.61 25.85 7.86
CA ARG A 493 16.66 25.59 8.86
C ARG A 493 17.92 25.01 8.21
N SER A 494 19.09 25.35 8.77
CA SER A 494 20.35 24.66 8.49
C SER A 494 20.99 24.23 9.81
N LEU A 495 21.50 23.00 9.88
CA LEU A 495 22.17 22.43 11.04
C LEU A 495 23.59 22.01 10.63
N ALA A 496 24.60 22.74 11.11
CA ALA A 496 26.00 22.49 10.82
C ALA A 496 26.58 21.41 11.76
N ILE A 497 26.07 20.19 11.64
CA ILE A 497 26.35 19.07 12.57
C ILE A 497 27.43 18.09 12.08
N GLY A 498 28.22 18.48 11.08
CA GLY A 498 29.17 17.60 10.39
C GLY A 498 28.52 16.82 9.25
N ALA A 499 29.21 15.82 8.71
CA ALA A 499 28.68 14.99 7.63
C ALA A 499 27.58 14.04 8.14
N VAL A 500 26.51 13.89 7.36
CA VAL A 500 25.37 13.01 7.64
C VAL A 500 25.21 12.03 6.47
N ASP A 501 25.05 10.75 6.78
CA ASP A 501 25.02 9.64 5.84
C ASP A 501 23.60 9.21 5.45
N ARG A 502 22.63 9.38 6.37
CA ARG A 502 21.19 9.17 6.15
C ARG A 502 20.32 10.13 6.94
N VAL A 503 19.09 10.35 6.47
CA VAL A 503 18.05 11.09 7.18
C VAL A 503 16.67 10.47 6.96
N ALA A 504 15.83 10.47 7.99
CA ALA A 504 14.44 10.01 7.90
C ALA A 504 13.51 10.95 8.70
N VAL A 505 12.32 11.27 8.17
CA VAL A 505 11.45 12.35 8.65
C VAL A 505 10.05 11.84 9.00
N ALA A 506 9.55 12.24 10.17
CA ALA A 506 8.19 11.94 10.63
C ALA A 506 7.21 13.09 10.35
N ASN A 507 5.91 12.78 10.35
CA ASN A 507 4.85 13.75 10.03
C ASN A 507 4.74 14.89 11.05
N ASN A 508 5.22 14.69 12.28
CA ASN A 508 5.33 15.75 13.30
C ASN A 508 6.56 16.66 13.12
N GLY A 509 7.36 16.45 12.06
CA GLY A 509 8.58 17.20 11.77
C GLY A 509 9.81 16.78 12.57
N ASN A 510 9.71 15.82 13.49
CA ASN A 510 10.89 15.17 14.06
C ASN A 510 11.60 14.36 12.98
N PHE A 511 12.92 14.27 13.05
CA PHE A 511 13.72 13.53 12.08
C PHE A 511 14.89 12.82 12.75
N ALA A 512 15.30 11.68 12.21
CA ALA A 512 16.48 10.94 12.63
C ALA A 512 17.61 11.14 11.63
N THR A 513 18.86 11.21 12.10
CA THR A 513 20.06 11.26 11.25
C THR A 513 21.03 10.15 11.62
N LEU A 514 21.75 9.63 10.63
CA LEU A 514 22.88 8.73 10.80
C LEU A 514 24.19 9.43 10.43
N SER A 515 25.21 9.32 11.29
CA SER A 515 26.59 9.70 10.99
C SER A 515 27.55 8.62 11.51
N ASP A 516 28.30 7.94 10.64
CA ASP A 516 29.07 6.72 10.94
C ASP A 516 28.18 5.65 11.61
N ARG A 517 28.23 5.52 12.94
CA ARG A 517 27.44 4.57 13.73
C ARG A 517 26.57 5.26 14.78
N THR A 518 26.45 6.59 14.68
CA THR A 518 25.69 7.42 15.61
C THR A 518 24.35 7.78 15.00
N ILE A 519 23.28 7.40 15.69
CA ILE A 519 21.91 7.79 15.37
C ILE A 519 21.52 8.91 16.34
N THR A 520 21.04 10.03 15.80
CA THR A 520 20.49 11.13 16.59
C THR A 520 19.05 11.39 16.16
N LEU A 521 18.15 11.46 17.13
CA LEU A 521 16.76 11.88 16.92
C LEU A 521 16.66 13.38 17.25
N TRP A 522 16.09 14.15 16.33
CA TRP A 522 15.95 15.60 16.42
C TRP A 522 14.48 15.99 16.45
N SER A 523 14.16 17.06 17.16
CA SER A 523 12.86 17.71 17.08
C SER A 523 12.71 18.52 15.78
N ALA A 524 11.48 18.85 15.39
CA ALA A 524 11.20 19.80 14.31
C ALA A 524 11.90 21.18 14.48
N ALA A 525 12.23 21.56 15.71
CA ALA A 525 13.00 22.76 16.03
C ALA A 525 14.53 22.61 15.81
N GLY A 526 15.00 21.44 15.39
CA GLY A 526 16.42 21.11 15.21
C GLY A 526 17.19 20.94 16.53
N GLN A 527 16.50 20.59 17.62
CA GLN A 527 17.14 20.25 18.90
C GLN A 527 17.29 18.73 19.02
N ALA A 528 18.45 18.24 19.43
CA ALA A 528 18.64 16.81 19.69
C ALA A 528 17.75 16.36 20.87
N ILE A 529 16.90 15.35 20.63
CA ILE A 529 16.04 14.71 21.63
C ILE A 529 16.82 13.60 22.33
N ALA A 530 17.46 12.74 21.54
CA ALA A 530 18.24 11.60 22.01
C ALA A 530 19.35 11.26 21.00
N GLN A 531 20.41 10.62 21.47
CA GLN A 531 21.51 10.14 20.63
C GLN A 531 21.98 8.77 21.14
N THR A 532 22.28 7.84 20.23
CA THR A 532 22.91 6.56 20.55
C THR A 532 24.00 6.24 19.53
N THR A 533 25.02 5.51 19.96
CA THR A 533 26.11 5.04 19.07
C THR A 533 26.21 3.54 19.19
N LEU A 534 26.02 2.84 18.07
CA LEU A 534 26.08 1.38 18.03
C LEU A 534 27.52 0.87 18.17
N ALA A 535 27.65 -0.40 18.54
CA ALA A 535 28.91 -1.02 18.94
C ALA A 535 30.02 -0.91 17.88
N SER A 536 31.28 -1.01 18.31
CA SER A 536 32.38 -1.17 17.37
C SER A 536 32.21 -2.46 16.56
N ARG A 537 32.69 -2.46 15.30
CA ARG A 537 32.45 -3.52 14.30
C ARG A 537 30.99 -3.66 13.82
N THR A 538 30.10 -2.75 14.19
CA THR A 538 28.80 -2.57 13.54
C THR A 538 28.95 -1.55 12.41
N ASP A 539 28.42 -1.87 11.23
CA ASP A 539 28.22 -0.96 10.10
C ASP A 539 26.71 -0.72 9.97
N ILE A 540 26.29 0.54 9.82
CA ILE A 540 24.87 0.90 9.68
C ILE A 540 24.64 1.35 8.25
N ALA A 541 23.85 0.58 7.51
CA ALA A 541 23.57 0.85 6.10
C ALA A 541 22.44 1.86 5.91
N ASP A 542 21.47 1.88 6.83
CA ASP A 542 20.25 2.69 6.68
C ASP A 542 19.45 2.89 7.98
N ILE A 543 18.60 3.93 8.00
CA ILE A 543 17.66 4.24 9.09
C ILE A 543 16.26 4.60 8.55
N ALA A 544 15.23 4.39 9.35
CA ALA A 544 13.88 4.88 9.10
C ALA A 544 13.25 5.43 10.39
N ILE A 545 12.19 6.23 10.27
CA ILE A 545 11.41 6.72 11.40
C ILE A 545 9.92 6.42 11.20
N SER A 546 9.25 6.03 12.28
CA SER A 546 7.79 5.89 12.30
C SER A 546 7.10 7.23 11.97
N LEU A 547 5.95 7.19 11.29
CA LEU A 547 5.25 8.40 10.82
C LEU A 547 4.83 9.36 11.96
N ASN A 548 4.65 8.85 13.18
CA ASN A 548 4.35 9.63 14.38
C ASN A 548 5.60 10.15 15.13
N GLY A 549 6.81 9.79 14.67
CA GLY A 549 8.09 10.21 15.25
C GLY A 549 8.42 9.61 16.62
N THR A 550 7.79 8.50 17.02
CA THR A 550 7.98 7.89 18.36
C THR A 550 8.96 6.71 18.39
N GLN A 551 9.25 6.12 17.23
CA GLN A 551 10.18 5.01 17.04
C GLN A 551 11.11 5.28 15.86
N VAL A 552 12.38 4.89 16.01
CA VAL A 552 13.42 4.91 14.98
C VAL A 552 13.87 3.47 14.70
N TYR A 553 14.14 3.14 13.45
CA TYR A 553 14.62 1.83 13.02
C TYR A 553 16.00 1.98 12.38
N ALA A 554 16.88 1.00 12.56
CA ALA A 554 18.18 0.97 11.91
C ALA A 554 18.52 -0.44 11.40
N THR A 555 19.26 -0.51 10.30
CA THR A 555 19.74 -1.78 9.75
C THR A 555 21.18 -1.69 9.22
N GLY A 556 21.84 -2.83 9.11
CA GLY A 556 23.22 -2.95 8.69
C GLY A 556 23.77 -4.33 9.02
N TYR A 557 25.04 -4.42 9.41
CA TYR A 557 25.64 -5.68 9.86
C TYR A 557 26.63 -5.50 11.02
N THR A 558 26.92 -6.59 11.72
CA THR A 558 28.05 -6.68 12.66
C THR A 558 29.06 -7.72 12.16
N GLN A 559 30.34 -7.37 12.18
CA GLN A 559 31.45 -8.28 11.88
C GLN A 559 31.72 -9.20 13.10
N LYS A 560 30.97 -10.30 13.21
CA LYS A 560 30.95 -11.21 14.39
C LYS A 560 32.20 -12.09 14.52
N SER A 561 32.93 -12.36 13.42
CA SER A 561 34.23 -13.05 13.42
C SER A 561 35.19 -12.43 12.39
N ALA A 562 36.29 -13.10 12.04
CA ALA A 562 37.14 -12.66 10.92
C ALA A 562 36.39 -12.78 9.57
N ASP A 563 35.62 -13.86 9.41
CA ASP A 563 35.05 -14.31 8.12
C ASP A 563 33.52 -14.45 8.16
N LEU A 564 32.84 -13.69 9.03
CA LEU A 564 31.37 -13.71 9.12
C LEU A 564 30.75 -12.35 9.50
N GLN A 565 29.91 -11.86 8.60
CA GLN A 565 29.02 -10.72 8.73
C GLN A 565 27.59 -11.19 8.99
N VAL A 566 26.97 -10.66 10.04
CA VAL A 566 25.59 -10.99 10.46
C VAL A 566 24.75 -9.71 10.45
N PRO A 567 23.56 -9.69 9.84
CA PRO A 567 22.71 -8.52 9.71
C PRO A 567 22.03 -8.19 11.03
N PHE A 568 21.47 -6.99 11.12
CA PHE A 568 20.50 -6.65 12.17
C PHE A 568 19.38 -5.76 11.64
N VAL A 569 18.22 -5.81 12.27
CA VAL A 569 17.22 -4.74 12.24
C VAL A 569 16.82 -4.43 13.68
N THR A 570 17.08 -3.21 14.14
CA THR A 570 16.80 -2.80 15.52
C THR A 570 15.81 -1.64 15.51
N ALA A 571 14.74 -1.76 16.29
CA ALA A 571 13.86 -0.64 16.62
C ALA A 571 14.29 0.00 17.95
N PHE A 572 14.12 1.30 18.03
CA PHE A 572 14.38 2.11 19.22
C PHE A 572 13.17 2.97 19.57
N ASP A 573 13.01 3.28 20.86
CA ASP A 573 12.06 4.30 21.32
C ASP A 573 12.56 5.74 21.04
N ALA A 574 11.75 6.74 21.39
CA ALA A 574 12.11 8.15 21.27
C ALA A 574 13.29 8.60 22.18
N SER A 575 13.74 7.75 23.12
CA SER A 575 14.97 7.94 23.90
C SER A 575 16.18 7.19 23.28
N LEU A 576 16.01 6.63 22.08
CA LEU A 576 16.94 5.75 21.37
C LEU A 576 17.41 4.52 22.18
N LYS A 577 16.52 3.96 23.02
CA LYS A 577 16.72 2.66 23.67
C LYS A 577 16.14 1.54 22.80
N PRO A 578 16.84 0.40 22.62
CA PRO A 578 16.33 -0.72 21.84
C PRO A 578 15.00 -1.27 22.39
N LEU A 579 14.03 -1.47 21.51
CA LEU A 579 12.75 -2.11 21.78
C LEU A 579 12.77 -3.58 21.39
N TRP A 580 13.25 -3.88 20.18
CA TRP A 580 13.41 -5.22 19.64
C TRP A 580 14.53 -5.25 18.60
N ASN A 581 15.03 -6.45 18.29
CA ASN A 581 16.13 -6.68 17.34
C ASN A 581 15.88 -7.98 16.56
N GLN A 582 16.16 -7.99 15.25
CA GLN A 582 15.99 -9.13 14.35
C GLN A 582 17.32 -9.48 13.66
N TRP A 583 17.60 -10.77 13.56
CA TRP A 583 18.74 -11.44 12.92
C TRP A 583 20.15 -11.21 13.50
N ASP A 584 20.29 -10.45 14.58
CA ASP A 584 21.57 -10.12 15.24
C ASP A 584 22.19 -11.28 16.07
N TYR A 585 22.41 -12.42 15.42
CA TYR A 585 22.94 -13.63 16.06
C TYR A 585 24.45 -13.59 16.30
N GLY A 586 24.91 -14.22 17.38
CA GLY A 586 26.34 -14.48 17.60
C GLY A 586 26.91 -15.48 16.59
N ALA A 587 28.21 -15.37 16.28
CA ALA A 587 28.89 -16.21 15.29
C ALA A 587 28.68 -17.72 15.52
N THR A 588 28.82 -18.18 16.77
CA THR A 588 28.60 -19.59 17.14
C THR A 588 27.19 -20.07 16.78
N THR A 589 26.17 -19.26 17.02
CA THR A 589 24.77 -19.60 16.71
C THR A 589 24.57 -19.72 15.20
N ALA A 590 25.05 -18.74 14.43
CA ALA A 590 24.95 -18.75 12.98
C ALA A 590 25.69 -19.94 12.36
N LEU A 591 26.95 -20.17 12.73
CA LEU A 591 27.79 -21.26 12.22
C LEU A 591 27.23 -22.65 12.58
N ASN A 592 26.83 -22.88 13.84
CA ASN A 592 26.23 -24.15 14.25
C ASN A 592 24.89 -24.42 13.54
N GLY A 593 24.17 -23.37 13.18
CA GLY A 593 22.96 -23.44 12.36
C GLY A 593 23.20 -23.62 10.86
N GLY A 594 24.46 -23.76 10.43
CA GLY A 594 24.86 -23.82 9.02
C GLY A 594 24.67 -22.51 8.26
N LYS A 595 24.47 -21.38 8.96
CA LYS A 595 24.18 -20.05 8.38
C LYS A 595 25.45 -19.21 8.28
N ALA A 596 26.33 -19.63 7.37
CA ALA A 596 27.68 -19.08 7.20
C ALA A 596 27.81 -18.11 6.02
N ALA A 597 26.73 -17.81 5.28
CA ALA A 597 26.77 -16.77 4.25
C ALA A 597 26.83 -15.37 4.89
N ASP A 598 27.80 -14.57 4.48
CA ASP A 598 27.86 -13.14 4.81
C ASP A 598 26.52 -12.49 4.47
N SER A 599 25.91 -11.89 5.49
CA SER A 599 24.54 -11.39 5.43
C SER A 599 24.50 -10.01 6.08
N ARG A 600 23.84 -9.04 5.42
CA ARG A 600 23.82 -7.63 5.82
C ARG A 600 22.48 -6.97 5.53
N GLY A 601 22.07 -6.03 6.36
CA GLY A 601 21.05 -5.05 6.00
C GLY A 601 21.58 -4.04 4.98
N VAL A 602 20.70 -3.50 4.13
CA VAL A 602 21.07 -2.56 3.06
C VAL A 602 20.15 -1.35 3.03
N ARG A 603 18.83 -1.55 3.12
CA ARG A 603 17.84 -0.46 3.26
C ARG A 603 16.71 -0.82 4.21
N ILE A 604 16.09 0.21 4.79
CA ILE A 604 14.89 0.09 5.61
C ILE A 604 13.98 1.31 5.40
N SER A 605 12.69 1.10 5.22
CA SER A 605 11.74 2.20 4.99
C SER A 605 10.36 1.92 5.60
N ILE A 606 9.61 2.99 5.88
CA ILE A 606 8.18 2.87 6.19
C ILE A 606 7.39 3.04 4.90
N GLY A 607 6.61 2.02 4.53
CA GLY A 607 5.72 2.05 3.36
C GLY A 607 4.59 3.07 3.49
N GLN A 608 3.88 3.34 2.39
CA GLN A 608 2.68 4.19 2.43
C GLN A 608 1.49 3.49 3.12
N ASP A 609 1.56 2.17 3.33
CA ASP A 609 0.66 1.38 4.18
C ASP A 609 1.02 1.45 5.68
N GLY A 610 2.13 2.09 6.04
CA GLY A 610 2.67 2.13 7.41
C GLY A 610 3.47 0.88 7.83
N GLY A 611 3.64 -0.10 6.95
CA GLY A 611 4.48 -1.29 7.21
C GLY A 611 5.97 -0.95 7.20
N LEU A 612 6.78 -1.74 7.91
CA LEU A 612 8.24 -1.59 7.91
C LEU A 612 8.85 -2.54 6.87
N TYR A 613 9.48 -1.98 5.84
CA TYR A 613 10.07 -2.74 4.74
C TYR A 613 11.58 -2.79 4.88
N PHE A 614 12.11 -4.01 4.93
CA PHE A 614 13.52 -4.29 5.08
C PHE A 614 14.08 -4.89 3.79
N LEU A 615 15.25 -4.42 3.38
CA LEU A 615 16.05 -4.96 2.29
C LEU A 615 17.43 -5.34 2.83
N GLY A 616 17.72 -6.63 2.83
CA GLY A 616 19.01 -7.22 3.11
C GLY A 616 19.68 -7.78 1.86
N ARG A 617 20.97 -8.09 2.00
CA ARG A 617 21.82 -8.78 1.04
C ARG A 617 22.45 -9.98 1.71
N THR A 618 22.58 -11.08 0.97
CA THR A 618 23.42 -12.21 1.37
C THR A 618 24.28 -12.72 0.23
N ASP A 619 25.51 -13.10 0.54
CA ASP A 619 26.50 -13.61 -0.39
C ASP A 619 26.52 -15.16 -0.34
N GLY A 620 25.33 -15.77 -0.44
CA GLY A 620 25.10 -17.22 -0.40
C GLY A 620 23.72 -17.59 0.18
N GLY A 621 23.16 -18.74 -0.22
CA GLY A 621 21.82 -19.15 0.21
C GLY A 621 21.72 -19.67 1.64
N ASN A 622 22.84 -20.04 2.24
CA ASN A 622 22.95 -20.48 3.63
C ASN A 622 23.00 -19.27 4.59
N SER A 623 21.95 -18.45 4.55
CA SER A 623 21.83 -17.17 5.24
C SER A 623 20.90 -17.21 6.46
N VAL A 624 21.20 -16.42 7.48
CA VAL A 624 20.33 -16.24 8.66
C VAL A 624 18.94 -15.69 8.33
N PHE A 625 18.75 -15.09 7.16
CA PHE A 625 17.44 -14.64 6.68
C PHE A 625 16.43 -15.77 6.46
N THR A 626 16.86 -17.03 6.47
CA THR A 626 15.96 -18.20 6.47
C THR A 626 15.33 -18.49 7.85
N TRP A 627 15.76 -17.78 8.90
CA TRP A 627 15.22 -17.86 10.26
C TRP A 627 14.25 -16.72 10.58
N ASN A 628 13.37 -16.96 11.56
CA ASN A 628 12.29 -16.07 11.99
C ASN A 628 12.77 -14.85 12.82
N GLY A 629 13.88 -14.22 12.43
CA GLY A 629 14.41 -12.96 12.96
C GLY A 629 14.92 -13.01 14.41
N SER A 630 14.03 -13.31 15.35
CA SER A 630 14.25 -13.34 16.79
C SER A 630 14.60 -14.73 17.34
N SER A 631 14.43 -15.79 16.53
CA SER A 631 14.78 -17.16 16.89
C SER A 631 15.33 -17.95 15.70
N THR A 632 16.14 -18.97 15.98
CA THR A 632 16.70 -19.91 14.98
C THR A 632 15.68 -20.88 14.38
N SER A 633 14.39 -20.69 14.67
CA SER A 633 13.29 -21.38 13.98
C SER A 633 13.26 -20.96 12.52
N ALA A 634 13.01 -21.91 11.61
CA ALA A 634 12.79 -21.58 10.19
C ALA A 634 11.53 -20.70 10.04
N LEU A 635 11.55 -19.79 9.07
CA LEU A 635 10.34 -19.09 8.62
C LEU A 635 9.31 -20.11 8.07
N GLY A 636 8.03 -19.91 8.40
CA GLY A 636 6.96 -20.72 7.80
C GLY A 636 6.79 -20.41 6.30
N SER A 637 6.20 -21.32 5.54
CA SER A 637 5.88 -21.11 4.11
C SER A 637 4.91 -19.96 3.86
N GLY A 638 4.14 -19.55 4.88
CA GLY A 638 3.33 -18.34 4.85
C GLY A 638 4.11 -17.04 5.05
N GLN A 639 5.35 -17.11 5.55
CA GLN A 639 6.25 -15.97 5.78
C GLN A 639 7.35 -15.89 4.71
N LEU A 640 8.06 -16.99 4.42
CA LEU A 640 9.07 -17.05 3.36
C LEU A 640 8.45 -17.56 2.07
N ILE A 641 8.15 -16.63 1.15
CA ILE A 641 7.43 -16.89 -0.08
C ILE A 641 8.41 -17.27 -1.19
N GLN A 642 8.25 -18.47 -1.74
CA GLN A 642 9.00 -18.98 -2.89
C GLN A 642 7.99 -19.31 -3.99
N THR A 643 8.23 -18.80 -5.21
CA THR A 643 7.30 -18.93 -6.35
C THR A 643 7.97 -19.37 -7.64
N ASP A 644 9.28 -19.14 -7.81
CA ASP A 644 10.03 -19.53 -9.00
C ASP A 644 11.54 -19.73 -8.73
N ALA A 645 12.29 -20.04 -9.79
CA ALA A 645 13.74 -20.21 -9.70
C ALA A 645 14.49 -18.92 -9.31
N TYR A 646 13.93 -17.73 -9.54
CA TYR A 646 14.57 -16.46 -9.27
C TYR A 646 14.40 -15.99 -7.81
N ASN A 647 13.53 -16.63 -7.03
CA ASN A 647 13.45 -16.45 -5.57
C ASN A 647 13.82 -17.69 -4.75
N THR A 648 14.35 -18.73 -5.40
CA THR A 648 14.90 -19.93 -4.75
C THR A 648 16.41 -19.77 -4.51
N PRO A 649 16.89 -19.59 -3.26
CA PRO A 649 18.31 -19.34 -2.95
C PRO A 649 19.18 -20.61 -2.94
N TYR A 650 18.82 -21.62 -3.74
CA TYR A 650 19.53 -22.90 -3.82
C TYR A 650 20.08 -23.15 -5.23
N ASN A 651 20.99 -24.12 -5.34
CA ASN A 651 21.73 -24.45 -6.58
C ASN A 651 22.50 -23.24 -7.13
N LEU A 652 23.38 -22.68 -6.28
CA LEU A 652 24.15 -21.48 -6.55
C LEU A 652 25.62 -21.84 -6.80
N PRO A 653 26.27 -21.27 -7.84
CA PRO A 653 27.69 -21.48 -8.10
C PRO A 653 28.55 -20.64 -7.14
N GLY A 654 28.65 -21.07 -5.89
CA GLY A 654 29.42 -20.40 -4.83
C GLY A 654 28.68 -19.23 -4.17
N ALA A 655 29.46 -18.30 -3.61
CA ALA A 655 29.00 -17.15 -2.84
C ALA A 655 28.50 -16.00 -3.74
N ILE A 656 27.38 -16.21 -4.42
CA ILE A 656 26.74 -15.16 -5.24
C ILE A 656 25.95 -14.17 -4.36
N THR A 657 25.91 -12.91 -4.76
CA THR A 657 25.14 -11.87 -4.08
C THR A 657 23.67 -11.92 -4.45
N MET A 658 22.76 -12.08 -3.49
CA MET A 658 21.32 -11.93 -3.70
C MET A 658 20.72 -10.98 -2.69
N ILE A 659 19.55 -10.42 -2.99
CA ILE A 659 18.77 -9.71 -1.99
C ILE A 659 17.83 -10.65 -1.24
N TYR A 660 17.52 -10.25 -0.02
CA TYR A 660 16.40 -10.74 0.76
C TYR A 660 15.58 -9.51 1.15
N TYR A 661 14.27 -9.52 0.96
CA TYR A 661 13.42 -8.42 1.37
C TYR A 661 12.23 -8.92 2.17
N ALA A 662 11.76 -8.12 3.12
CA ALA A 662 10.71 -8.49 4.06
C ALA A 662 9.82 -7.31 4.45
N ARG A 663 8.54 -7.60 4.69
CA ARG A 663 7.62 -6.74 5.46
C ARG A 663 7.68 -7.21 6.91
N LEU A 664 8.03 -6.31 7.81
CA LEU A 664 8.05 -6.49 9.25
C LEU A 664 6.89 -5.75 9.88
N ASP A 665 6.37 -6.29 10.99
CA ASP A 665 5.53 -5.51 11.89
C ASP A 665 6.39 -4.46 12.61
N PRO A 666 6.09 -3.14 12.53
CA PRO A 666 6.92 -2.10 13.11
C PRO A 666 6.97 -2.11 14.65
N LEU A 667 5.97 -2.70 15.32
CA LEU A 667 5.86 -2.68 16.78
C LEU A 667 6.63 -3.82 17.46
N SER A 668 6.70 -5.00 16.82
CA SER A 668 7.33 -6.23 17.35
C SER A 668 8.55 -6.70 16.54
N GLY A 669 8.72 -6.21 15.31
CA GLY A 669 9.72 -6.68 14.35
C GLY A 669 9.41 -8.06 13.75
N ALA A 670 8.22 -8.63 14.01
CA ALA A 670 7.85 -9.95 13.48
C ALA A 670 7.83 -9.95 11.94
N VAL A 671 8.37 -11.01 11.34
CA VAL A 671 8.40 -11.18 9.88
C VAL A 671 7.01 -11.55 9.37
N VAL A 672 6.35 -10.63 8.68
CA VAL A 672 5.00 -10.83 8.11
C VAL A 672 5.10 -11.58 6.79
N LYS A 673 5.95 -11.08 5.88
CA LYS A 673 6.25 -11.65 4.56
C LYS A 673 7.71 -11.41 4.22
N SER A 674 8.31 -12.31 3.44
CA SER A 674 9.68 -12.20 2.97
C SER A 674 9.93 -13.04 1.72
N GLN A 675 10.95 -12.67 0.94
CA GLN A 675 11.35 -13.37 -0.27
C GLN A 675 12.82 -13.05 -0.60
N PHE A 676 13.53 -14.01 -1.22
CA PHE A 676 14.84 -13.75 -1.84
C PHE A 676 14.67 -13.31 -3.29
N ALA A 677 15.60 -12.56 -3.86
CA ALA A 677 15.67 -12.39 -5.32
C ALA A 677 17.11 -12.42 -5.83
N LEU A 678 17.32 -13.22 -6.88
CA LEU A 678 18.58 -13.38 -7.58
C LEU A 678 18.34 -13.43 -9.09
N THR A 679 19.34 -13.00 -9.88
CA THR A 679 19.29 -13.18 -11.34
C THR A 679 19.68 -14.62 -11.68
N ARG A 680 19.43 -15.04 -12.93
CA ARG A 680 19.83 -16.35 -13.44
C ARG A 680 20.70 -16.18 -14.68
N LYS A 681 21.54 -17.18 -14.98
CA LYS A 681 22.26 -17.30 -16.26
C LYS A 681 21.45 -18.16 -17.23
N GLY A 682 21.82 -18.16 -18.51
CA GLY A 682 21.23 -19.08 -19.51
C GLY A 682 21.41 -20.58 -19.19
N SER A 683 22.33 -20.94 -18.28
CA SER A 683 22.49 -22.29 -17.73
C SER A 683 21.50 -22.65 -16.60
N GLY A 684 20.65 -21.71 -16.16
CA GLY A 684 19.80 -21.87 -14.97
C GLY A 684 20.52 -21.66 -13.64
N GLU A 685 21.84 -21.49 -13.63
CA GLU A 685 22.59 -21.13 -12.43
C GLU A 685 22.20 -19.75 -11.89
N GLY A 686 22.23 -19.61 -10.56
CA GLY A 686 22.06 -18.31 -9.91
C GLY A 686 23.19 -17.34 -10.23
N ASN A 687 22.86 -16.05 -10.25
CA ASN A 687 23.83 -14.96 -10.39
C ASN A 687 23.34 -13.70 -9.66
N SER A 688 24.17 -12.65 -9.62
CA SER A 688 23.95 -11.58 -8.66
C SER A 688 22.77 -10.65 -8.98
N PHE A 689 22.01 -10.31 -7.94
CA PHE A 689 21.06 -9.19 -7.94
C PHE A 689 21.33 -8.34 -6.70
N GLY A 690 21.58 -7.05 -6.90
CA GLY A 690 21.78 -6.08 -5.83
C GLY A 690 20.59 -5.15 -5.72
N GLY A 691 20.28 -4.70 -4.51
CA GLY A 691 19.22 -3.73 -4.23
C GLY A 691 19.80 -2.55 -3.45
N ASP A 692 19.43 -1.34 -3.86
CA ASP A 692 19.89 -0.06 -3.29
C ASP A 692 18.72 0.82 -2.80
N SER A 693 17.46 0.43 -3.04
CA SER A 693 16.26 1.12 -2.56
C SER A 693 15.08 0.16 -2.35
N ILE A 694 14.23 0.43 -1.35
CA ILE A 694 12.98 -0.31 -1.10
C ILE A 694 11.88 0.63 -0.60
N THR A 695 10.66 0.48 -1.10
CA THR A 695 9.46 1.16 -0.60
C THR A 695 8.20 0.33 -0.87
N ALA A 696 7.04 0.76 -0.37
CA ALA A 696 5.76 0.13 -0.64
C ALA A 696 4.61 1.14 -0.79
N ASP A 697 3.64 0.79 -1.65
CA ASP A 697 2.45 1.61 -1.87
C ASP A 697 1.37 1.37 -0.79
N THR A 698 0.25 2.11 -0.88
CA THR A 698 -0.87 2.02 0.08
C THR A 698 -1.62 0.70 0.04
N ALA A 699 -1.39 -0.16 -0.96
CA ALA A 699 -1.90 -1.51 -1.01
C ALA A 699 -0.87 -2.55 -0.50
N GLY A 700 0.33 -2.10 -0.09
CA GLY A 700 1.41 -2.93 0.43
C GLY A 700 2.29 -3.57 -0.65
N ASN A 701 2.07 -3.26 -1.94
CA ASN A 701 2.93 -3.78 -3.00
C ASN A 701 4.33 -3.21 -2.84
N VAL A 702 5.36 -4.04 -3.05
CA VAL A 702 6.75 -3.68 -2.79
C VAL A 702 7.42 -3.24 -4.08
N TYR A 703 8.29 -2.24 -3.97
CA TYR A 703 9.05 -1.64 -5.05
C TYR A 703 10.52 -1.61 -4.63
N ILE A 704 11.40 -2.20 -5.45
CA ILE A 704 12.82 -2.36 -5.17
C ILE A 704 13.61 -1.84 -6.37
N GLY A 705 14.54 -0.93 -6.12
CA GLY A 705 15.53 -0.47 -7.09
C GLY A 705 16.91 -1.04 -6.77
N GLY A 706 17.71 -1.27 -7.81
CA GLY A 706 19.08 -1.74 -7.67
C GLY A 706 19.71 -2.05 -9.01
N TYR A 707 20.44 -3.17 -9.09
CA TYR A 707 21.13 -3.60 -10.30
C TYR A 707 21.11 -5.11 -10.55
N ALA A 708 21.11 -5.50 -11.82
CA ALA A 708 21.15 -6.88 -12.28
C ALA A 708 22.52 -7.25 -12.86
N TYR A 709 23.13 -8.35 -12.38
CA TYR A 709 24.38 -8.90 -12.93
C TYR A 709 24.13 -10.06 -13.92
N ALA A 710 22.88 -10.44 -14.21
CA ALA A 710 22.55 -11.42 -15.23
C ALA A 710 21.11 -11.26 -15.71
N THR A 711 20.64 -12.22 -16.51
CA THR A 711 19.25 -12.22 -16.98
C THR A 711 18.27 -12.28 -15.82
N ILE A 712 17.35 -11.32 -15.84
CA ILE A 712 16.13 -11.31 -15.02
C ILE A 712 15.05 -12.15 -15.71
N ALA A 713 14.02 -12.52 -14.96
CA ALA A 713 12.91 -13.31 -15.50
C ALA A 713 12.26 -12.60 -16.71
N ASN A 714 12.02 -13.36 -17.78
CA ASN A 714 11.36 -12.93 -19.01
C ASN A 714 12.06 -11.79 -19.79
N ARG A 715 13.35 -11.51 -19.54
CA ARG A 715 14.10 -10.39 -20.17
C ARG A 715 13.81 -10.22 -21.67
N ASP A 716 13.90 -11.28 -22.44
CA ASP A 716 13.81 -11.22 -23.91
C ASP A 716 12.40 -10.86 -24.43
N SER A 717 11.38 -10.86 -23.54
CA SER A 717 10.03 -10.35 -23.80
C SER A 717 9.67 -9.12 -22.96
N THR A 718 10.65 -8.48 -22.30
CA THR A 718 10.46 -7.21 -21.59
C THR A 718 10.73 -6.00 -22.49
N ALA A 719 9.90 -4.97 -22.36
CA ALA A 719 10.07 -3.69 -23.02
C ALA A 719 9.76 -2.52 -22.07
N ILE A 720 10.46 -1.41 -22.25
CA ILE A 720 10.25 -0.16 -21.50
C ILE A 720 9.88 0.91 -22.53
N ALA A 721 8.77 1.62 -22.33
CA ALA A 721 8.24 2.59 -23.32
C ALA A 721 8.11 2.00 -24.75
N GLY A 722 7.72 0.74 -24.87
CA GLY A 722 7.64 0.01 -26.14
C GLY A 722 9.00 -0.37 -26.77
N GLN A 723 10.13 -0.05 -26.14
CA GLN A 723 11.47 -0.43 -26.60
C GLN A 723 11.93 -1.70 -25.89
N THR A 724 12.33 -2.72 -26.65
CA THR A 724 12.89 -3.97 -26.10
C THR A 724 14.17 -3.68 -25.31
N VAL A 725 14.31 -4.33 -24.16
CA VAL A 725 15.54 -4.23 -23.35
C VAL A 725 16.75 -4.74 -24.15
N GLY A 726 17.85 -3.99 -24.11
CA GLY A 726 19.06 -4.24 -24.87
C GLY A 726 19.76 -5.55 -24.53
N SER A 727 20.81 -5.87 -25.30
CA SER A 727 21.66 -7.04 -25.03
C SER A 727 22.32 -6.93 -23.65
N TYR A 728 22.28 -8.02 -22.88
CA TYR A 728 22.77 -8.08 -21.49
C TYR A 728 24.16 -7.45 -21.30
N SER A 729 24.26 -6.52 -20.34
CA SER A 729 25.49 -5.98 -19.77
C SER A 729 25.56 -6.23 -18.26
N ALA A 730 26.76 -6.20 -17.67
CA ALA A 730 26.92 -6.44 -16.24
C ALA A 730 26.55 -5.20 -15.39
N ASN A 731 25.80 -5.42 -14.31
CA ASN A 731 25.30 -4.39 -13.38
C ASN A 731 24.33 -3.39 -14.03
N GLU A 732 23.30 -3.88 -14.71
CA GLU A 732 22.30 -3.00 -15.35
C GLU A 732 21.40 -2.35 -14.28
N PRO A 733 21.09 -1.04 -14.37
CA PRO A 733 20.08 -0.42 -13.49
C PRO A 733 18.74 -1.15 -13.63
N ALA A 734 18.18 -1.59 -12.51
CA ALA A 734 17.05 -2.52 -12.50
C ALA A 734 15.98 -2.15 -11.46
N VAL A 735 14.73 -2.48 -11.79
CA VAL A 735 13.57 -2.32 -10.90
C VAL A 735 12.76 -3.60 -10.84
N LEU A 736 12.35 -3.95 -9.63
CA LEU A 736 11.49 -5.09 -9.30
C LEU A 736 10.28 -4.57 -8.54
N SER A 737 9.08 -5.02 -8.90
CA SER A 737 7.91 -4.88 -8.03
C SER A 737 7.22 -6.22 -7.83
N VAL A 738 6.74 -6.44 -6.62
CA VAL A 738 5.94 -7.61 -6.23
C VAL A 738 4.66 -7.19 -5.53
N SER A 739 3.64 -8.05 -5.61
CA SER A 739 2.39 -7.91 -4.88
C SER A 739 2.60 -7.91 -3.35
N ALA A 740 1.63 -7.36 -2.62
CA ALA A 740 1.69 -7.26 -1.15
C ALA A 740 1.82 -8.60 -0.41
N ASP A 741 1.38 -9.71 -1.02
CA ASP A 741 1.54 -11.08 -0.52
C ASP A 741 2.87 -11.74 -0.92
N PHE A 742 3.68 -11.04 -1.71
CA PHE A 742 4.97 -11.44 -2.31
C PHE A 742 4.86 -12.62 -3.30
N SER A 743 3.65 -13.02 -3.71
CA SER A 743 3.46 -14.18 -4.60
C SER A 743 3.65 -13.84 -6.08
N THR A 744 3.34 -12.61 -6.47
CA THR A 744 3.26 -12.18 -7.87
C THR A 744 4.29 -11.10 -8.15
N ARG A 745 5.21 -11.38 -9.08
CA ARG A 745 6.11 -10.37 -9.65
C ARG A 745 5.28 -9.49 -10.60
N ARG A 746 5.00 -8.26 -10.19
CA ARG A 746 4.24 -7.28 -11.00
C ARG A 746 5.04 -6.84 -12.22
N TYR A 747 6.34 -6.64 -12.07
CA TYR A 747 7.29 -6.48 -13.16
C TYR A 747 8.72 -6.67 -12.63
N TRP A 748 9.64 -7.01 -13.53
CA TRP A 748 11.07 -6.88 -13.28
C TRP A 748 11.69 -6.46 -14.61
N ASN A 749 12.39 -5.33 -14.61
CA ASN A 749 12.89 -4.70 -15.80
C ASN A 749 14.30 -4.15 -15.54
N THR A 750 15.13 -4.09 -16.58
CA THR A 750 16.39 -3.33 -16.55
C THR A 750 16.33 -2.22 -17.59
N PHE A 751 16.86 -1.05 -17.25
CA PHE A 751 16.81 0.12 -18.12
C PHE A 751 17.86 0.08 -19.24
N ASN A 752 18.51 -1.06 -19.50
CA ASN A 752 19.58 -1.14 -20.49
C ASN A 752 19.06 -0.96 -21.93
N GLU A 753 19.50 0.10 -22.61
CA GLU A 753 19.34 0.26 -24.06
C GLU A 753 20.55 -0.35 -24.77
N SER A 754 21.75 0.10 -24.40
CA SER A 754 23.01 -0.34 -25.00
C SER A 754 24.17 -0.27 -24.01
N GLY A 755 24.50 -1.42 -23.41
CA GLY A 755 25.66 -1.57 -22.54
C GLY A 755 25.56 -0.86 -21.19
N ALA A 756 24.35 -0.54 -20.71
CA ALA A 756 24.15 0.18 -19.46
C ALA A 756 24.78 -0.57 -18.27
N SER A 757 25.52 0.17 -17.45
CA SER A 757 26.00 -0.27 -16.15
C SER A 757 25.72 0.82 -15.12
N GLY A 758 25.18 0.51 -13.95
CA GLY A 758 24.68 1.49 -12.98
C GLY A 758 23.80 0.85 -11.90
N THR A 759 22.96 1.65 -11.24
CA THR A 759 21.96 1.18 -10.25
C THR A 759 20.81 2.17 -10.09
N VAL A 760 19.67 1.71 -9.55
CA VAL A 760 18.59 2.59 -9.06
C VAL A 760 18.80 2.86 -7.57
N ASN A 761 19.35 4.05 -7.29
CA ASN A 761 19.74 4.51 -5.95
C ASN A 761 18.55 4.79 -5.03
N GLY A 762 17.46 5.32 -5.56
CA GLY A 762 16.26 5.71 -4.82
C GLY A 762 14.98 5.31 -5.54
N PHE A 763 13.92 5.06 -4.78
CA PHE A 763 12.63 4.63 -5.31
C PHE A 763 11.50 5.16 -4.42
N ALA A 764 10.61 5.96 -4.99
CA ALA A 764 9.43 6.52 -4.31
C ALA A 764 8.12 6.06 -4.95
N VAL A 765 7.08 5.94 -4.13
CA VAL A 765 5.70 5.69 -4.57
C VAL A 765 4.71 6.54 -3.79
N GLY A 766 3.68 7.03 -4.47
CA GLY A 766 2.65 7.91 -3.91
C GLY A 766 1.68 8.39 -4.99
N TYR A 767 0.44 8.72 -4.61
CA TYR A 767 -0.56 9.33 -5.51
C TYR A 767 -0.77 8.59 -6.86
N GLY A 768 -0.70 7.25 -6.86
CA GLY A 768 -0.86 6.41 -8.05
C GLY A 768 0.35 6.37 -8.98
N ARG A 769 1.53 6.76 -8.48
CA ARG A 769 2.76 6.98 -9.24
C ARG A 769 3.96 6.33 -8.57
N ALA A 770 4.91 5.90 -9.41
CA ALA A 770 6.22 5.42 -9.04
C ALA A 770 7.29 6.29 -9.70
N ALA A 771 8.40 6.50 -8.98
CA ALA A 771 9.58 7.19 -9.47
C ALA A 771 10.84 6.42 -9.03
N ALA A 772 11.64 5.96 -10.00
CA ALA A 772 12.94 5.34 -9.79
C ALA A 772 14.03 6.31 -10.25
N PHE A 773 14.97 6.62 -9.35
CA PHE A 773 16.06 7.56 -9.61
C PHE A 773 17.40 6.86 -9.37
N GLY A 774 18.31 6.95 -10.32
CA GLY A 774 19.53 6.14 -10.34
C GLY A 774 20.71 6.78 -11.05
N THR A 775 21.84 6.08 -10.99
CA THR A 775 23.12 6.53 -11.58
C THR A 775 23.57 5.55 -12.65
N VAL A 776 23.84 6.05 -13.85
CA VAL A 776 24.42 5.31 -14.98
C VAL A 776 25.93 5.62 -15.04
N LYS A 777 26.75 4.57 -14.95
CA LYS A 777 28.21 4.66 -14.97
C LYS A 777 28.80 4.59 -16.36
N THR A 778 28.18 3.79 -17.23
CA THR A 778 28.59 3.56 -18.63
C THR A 778 27.39 3.11 -19.46
N GLY A 779 27.43 3.34 -20.78
CA GLY A 779 26.40 2.89 -21.71
C GLY A 779 25.16 3.78 -21.71
N ALA A 780 24.13 3.37 -22.45
CA ALA A 780 22.88 4.10 -22.61
C ALA A 780 21.70 3.39 -21.93
N VAL A 781 20.82 4.17 -21.30
CA VAL A 781 19.56 3.67 -20.72
C VAL A 781 18.35 4.08 -21.55
N ILE A 782 17.32 3.23 -21.58
CA ILE A 782 16.09 3.47 -22.34
C ILE A 782 15.41 4.75 -21.84
N THR A 783 15.24 5.70 -22.75
CA THR A 783 14.48 6.94 -22.52
C THR A 783 13.14 6.92 -23.28
N THR A 784 12.17 7.70 -22.82
CA THR A 784 10.91 7.89 -23.54
C THR A 784 11.09 8.78 -24.77
N ALA A 785 10.30 8.58 -25.83
CA ALA A 785 10.35 9.45 -27.02
C ALA A 785 10.09 10.95 -26.73
N SER A 786 9.40 11.27 -25.63
CA SER A 786 9.18 12.63 -25.11
C SER A 786 10.10 13.00 -23.93
N ALA A 787 11.22 12.29 -23.75
CA ALA A 787 12.17 12.57 -22.66
C ALA A 787 12.76 13.99 -22.78
N PRO A 788 12.80 14.77 -21.69
CA PRO A 788 13.48 16.07 -21.66
C PRO A 788 14.95 15.99 -22.09
N ASN A 789 15.67 14.96 -21.62
CA ASN A 789 17.02 14.62 -22.07
C ASN A 789 17.02 13.14 -22.52
N PRO A 790 16.92 12.86 -23.83
CA PRO A 790 16.80 11.50 -24.35
C PRO A 790 18.13 10.74 -24.44
N SER A 791 19.27 11.39 -24.17
CA SER A 791 20.61 10.81 -24.37
C SER A 791 21.54 11.15 -23.20
N ALA A 792 22.53 10.29 -22.98
CA ALA A 792 23.60 10.49 -22.00
C ALA A 792 24.26 11.86 -22.18
N LEU A 793 24.50 12.57 -21.08
CA LEU A 793 24.97 13.95 -21.06
C LEU A 793 26.50 14.00 -20.96
N GLY A 794 27.11 13.06 -20.24
CA GLY A 794 28.55 12.77 -20.26
C GLY A 794 29.13 12.47 -18.88
N GLY A 795 30.10 11.55 -18.81
CA GLY A 795 30.69 11.11 -17.54
C GLY A 795 29.90 9.95 -16.93
N GLN A 796 29.47 10.11 -15.67
CA GLN A 796 28.40 9.28 -15.08
C GLN A 796 27.16 10.18 -15.04
N ASP A 797 26.01 9.68 -15.48
CA ASP A 797 24.78 10.46 -15.54
C ASP A 797 23.79 10.02 -14.44
N ALA A 798 22.95 10.94 -13.96
CA ALA A 798 21.75 10.55 -13.23
C ALA A 798 20.59 10.28 -14.21
N PHE A 799 19.70 9.34 -13.88
CA PHE A 799 18.51 9.04 -14.67
C PHE A 799 17.27 8.92 -13.79
N LEU A 800 16.13 9.38 -14.32
CA LEU A 800 14.82 9.30 -13.69
C LEU A 800 13.86 8.53 -14.60
N ALA A 801 13.18 7.54 -14.06
CA ALA A 801 12.05 6.85 -14.70
C ALA A 801 10.79 6.96 -13.84
N THR A 802 9.64 7.22 -14.46
CA THR A 802 8.36 7.43 -13.78
C THR A 802 7.23 6.67 -14.48
N TRP A 803 6.26 6.14 -13.73
CA TRP A 803 5.12 5.40 -14.28
C TRP A 803 3.91 5.46 -13.35
N SER A 804 2.77 4.92 -13.79
CA SER A 804 1.62 4.72 -12.89
C SER A 804 1.75 3.38 -12.15
N THR A 805 1.31 3.34 -10.90
CA THR A 805 1.28 2.10 -10.09
C THR A 805 -0.02 1.31 -10.26
N LEU A 806 -0.93 1.79 -11.11
CA LEU A 806 -2.26 1.23 -11.39
C LEU A 806 -2.18 0.26 -12.57
#